data_AF-A0A916R8H4-F1
#
_entry.id   AF-A0A916R8H4-F1
#
_cell.length_a   1.000
_cell.length_b   1.000
_cell.length_c   1.000
_cell.angle_alpha   90.00
_cell.angle_beta   90.00
_cell.angle_gamma   90.00
#
_symmetry.space_group_name_H-M   'P 1'
#
loop_
_entity.id
_entity.type
_entity.pdbx_description
1 polymer ?
#
loop_
_entity_poly.entity_id
_entity_poly.type
_entity_poly.pdbx_seq_one_letter_code
_entity_poly.pdbx_strand_id
1 'polypeptide(L)'
;MTLSADFVIATAIAYVGLLFLIAFLGDRHTRNRTGGFLRSPFVYTLSISVYCTSWTFYGAVGTAARSGLEFLTIYLGPTIVFVGWWFILRRLVRISHDQRITSIADLVSSRFGKSSKLAVLITVLAVIAIAPYIALQLKAITSSIEAIAGASEAGRGSLEGWDEVGLALGVAAGMALFTILFGTRNVDAKEQHHGVVAAIAFEAIVKLAALIAVGVFVIYLGGGLEPIFANAARAGHQIHATDTFGDRWIAMMILAAAAIICLPRQFQVTVVENSDEKHLRTASWAFPAYMLAMSLFTLPIALFGLSFMPQGSNPDMFVLTLPLAVGQDGLALFAFIGGFSSATSMIILESIALSIMVSNHIVVPVMLRLTSGAGIGDGQGVRRLILNARRLSIVLILFLGFGYFYFTRSSDALAPIGLISFTGVAQFLPAIIAGLFWRDASAKAAIAAIAVGFLIWLWSSLLPSFASSSPLVATIMAEGPFGIWWLRPQALFGMEGLDPLAHAVFWSLFLNTTVLILGSLMTSQSALEHVQAALFLNASNSAPAASPIRGTATADDLFLVARRVLGHDRAVALFSEEAKQARMPWTSLEPSPAFIRTLEREMAGSIGAASAHVMLSKVVSGDAVSLEEVMQMADETQQAIEYSQELERTSAQLRATADQLEIANRQLRKVDLQKDEFLSQVSHEVRTPMTAIRAFSEILLSEKALTDDAREKFVGTIHKESLRLTSLLDEILDLSALERGERTWENIPTDPEAALDQALHVCDALARQNGTEIRTSSRVSDISLSAEPDRLSQVLINLISNAIKYNDAKEPVVSISSRLEDDHYLIEVADNGTGIPEEERPRIFDKFYRGRLGETGPFAGAGLGLPISREIIARMNGRLELAVGEEQGARFRVILPLN
;
A
#
# COMPACT_ATOMS: atom_id res chain seq x y z
N MET A 1 39.02 20.50 -0.29
CA MET A 1 39.16 19.03 -0.27
C MET A 1 38.69 18.63 -1.64
N THR A 2 39.61 18.34 -2.57
CA THR A 2 39.23 18.09 -3.96
C THR A 2 38.21 16.95 -4.03
N LEU A 3 37.04 17.22 -4.63
CA LEU A 3 35.96 16.23 -4.74
C LEU A 3 36.37 15.11 -5.70
N SER A 4 36.70 13.93 -5.18
CA SER A 4 36.85 12.73 -5.99
C SER A 4 35.48 12.21 -6.45
N ALA A 5 35.40 11.63 -7.65
CA ALA A 5 34.18 11.02 -8.16
C ALA A 5 33.59 9.94 -7.22
N ASP A 6 34.44 9.09 -6.64
CA ASP A 6 34.02 8.03 -5.72
C ASP A 6 33.31 8.59 -4.48
N PHE A 7 33.81 9.71 -3.95
CA PHE A 7 33.19 10.41 -2.82
C PHE A 7 31.83 11.00 -3.19
N VAL A 8 31.69 11.57 -4.39
CA VAL A 8 30.41 12.11 -4.89
C VAL A 8 29.38 10.98 -5.03
N ILE A 9 29.76 9.86 -5.62
CA ILE A 9 28.91 8.68 -5.78
C ILE A 9 28.51 8.11 -4.41
N ALA A 10 29.47 7.95 -3.48
CA ALA A 10 29.19 7.50 -2.12
C ALA A 10 28.22 8.44 -1.40
N THR A 11 28.38 9.75 -1.57
CA THR A 11 27.47 10.76 -1.00
C THR A 11 26.08 10.66 -1.61
N ALA A 12 25.97 10.44 -2.92
CA ALA A 12 24.70 10.24 -3.61
C ALA A 12 23.95 9.00 -3.09
N ILE A 13 24.65 7.87 -2.94
CA ILE A 13 24.08 6.64 -2.38
C ILE A 13 23.65 6.84 -0.93
N ALA A 14 24.49 7.48 -0.10
CA ALA A 14 24.18 7.76 1.30
C ALA A 14 22.94 8.67 1.43
N TYR A 15 22.83 9.69 0.57
CA TYR A 15 21.69 10.59 0.55
C TYR A 15 20.39 9.88 0.13
N VAL A 16 20.43 9.02 -0.88
CA VAL A 16 19.28 8.18 -1.26
C VAL A 16 18.88 7.23 -0.12
N GLY A 17 19.88 6.66 0.58
CA GLY A 17 19.65 5.89 1.80
C GLY A 17 18.99 6.69 2.94
N LEU A 18 19.34 7.97 3.09
CA LEU A 18 18.70 8.88 4.04
C LEU A 18 17.24 9.14 3.66
N LEU A 19 16.93 9.42 2.40
CA LEU A 19 15.55 9.60 1.93
C LEU A 19 14.70 8.35 2.21
N PHE A 20 15.28 7.17 2.01
CA PHE A 20 14.64 5.90 2.35
C PHE A 20 14.37 5.76 3.85
N LEU A 21 15.36 6.10 4.69
CA LEU A 21 15.20 6.07 6.14
C LEU A 21 14.07 6.99 6.59
N ILE A 22 13.98 8.20 6.04
CA ILE A 22 12.90 9.16 6.32
C ILE A 22 11.55 8.57 5.93
N ALA A 23 11.45 7.98 4.73
CA ALA A 23 10.21 7.35 4.28
C ALA A 23 9.80 6.18 5.20
N PHE A 24 10.74 5.29 5.52
CA PHE A 24 10.50 4.15 6.40
C PHE A 24 10.06 4.56 7.81
N LEU A 25 10.72 5.58 8.39
CA LEU A 25 10.35 6.12 9.70
C LEU A 25 8.98 6.80 9.67
N GLY A 26 8.65 7.51 8.58
CA GLY A 26 7.35 8.14 8.36
C GLY A 26 6.20 7.13 8.30
N ASP A 27 6.38 6.02 7.59
CA ASP A 27 5.40 4.93 7.52
C ASP A 27 5.22 4.26 8.90
N ARG A 28 6.31 4.01 9.64
CA ARG A 28 6.25 3.42 10.99
C ARG A 28 5.53 4.33 11.99
N HIS A 29 5.76 5.65 11.93
CA HIS A 29 5.11 6.61 12.83
C HIS A 29 3.60 6.71 12.60
N THR A 30 3.17 6.66 11.34
CA THR A 30 1.74 6.79 11.00
C THR A 30 0.92 5.60 11.49
N ARG A 31 1.53 4.41 11.54
CA ARG A 31 0.91 3.18 12.06
C ARG A 31 0.61 3.23 13.57
N ASN A 32 1.27 4.12 14.32
CA ASN A 32 1.15 4.26 15.78
C ASN A 32 0.22 5.42 16.23
N ARG A 33 -0.69 5.90 15.37
CA ARG A 33 -1.74 6.92 15.66
C ARG A 33 -1.24 8.33 16.07
N THR A 34 0.06 8.61 16.11
CA THR A 34 0.65 9.94 16.43
C THR A 34 1.06 10.76 15.19
N GLY A 35 0.56 10.42 13.99
CA GLY A 35 0.99 11.00 12.70
C GLY A 35 0.43 12.40 12.33
N GLY A 36 0.06 13.26 13.29
CA GLY A 36 -0.56 14.56 13.01
C GLY A 36 0.29 15.49 12.13
N PHE A 37 1.63 15.47 12.31
CA PHE A 37 2.56 16.31 11.54
C PHE A 37 2.63 15.92 10.05
N LEU A 38 2.59 14.64 9.72
CA LEU A 38 2.63 14.14 8.34
C LEU A 38 1.35 14.44 7.55
N ARG A 39 0.27 14.79 8.25
CA ARG A 39 -0.99 15.28 7.66
C ARG A 39 -1.05 16.80 7.59
N SER A 40 0.06 17.51 7.82
CA SER A 40 0.09 18.96 7.74
C SER A 40 -0.12 19.46 6.29
N PRO A 41 -0.90 20.53 6.08
CA PRO A 41 -1.04 21.19 4.78
C PRO A 41 0.30 21.63 4.17
N PHE A 42 1.30 21.97 5.01
CA PHE A 42 2.62 22.38 4.54
C PHE A 42 3.45 21.22 3.99
N VAL A 43 3.42 20.05 4.65
CA VAL A 43 4.10 18.84 4.17
C VAL A 43 3.50 18.41 2.83
N TYR A 44 2.18 18.43 2.73
CA TYR A 44 1.48 18.21 1.47
C TYR A 44 1.89 19.22 0.39
N THR A 45 1.93 20.51 0.71
CA THR A 45 2.36 21.56 -0.25
C THR A 45 3.80 21.33 -0.73
N LEU A 46 4.72 21.02 0.18
CA LEU A 46 6.10 20.68 -0.17
C LEU A 46 6.16 19.40 -1.01
N SER A 47 5.28 18.43 -0.82
CA SER A 47 5.24 17.24 -1.66
C SER A 47 4.85 17.52 -3.11
N ILE A 48 3.95 18.49 -3.35
CA ILE A 48 3.60 18.95 -4.71
C ILE A 48 4.84 19.50 -5.45
N SER A 49 5.83 20.02 -4.71
CA SER A 49 7.09 20.49 -5.29
C SER A 49 7.95 19.39 -5.91
N VAL A 50 7.55 18.13 -5.87
CA VAL A 50 8.09 17.09 -6.75
C VAL A 50 8.00 17.49 -8.23
N TYR A 51 7.15 18.46 -8.60
CA TYR A 51 7.18 19.13 -9.91
C TYR A 51 8.54 19.75 -10.24
N CYS A 52 9.24 20.29 -9.24
CA CYS A 52 10.58 20.84 -9.38
C CYS A 52 11.62 19.71 -9.47
N THR A 53 11.91 19.32 -10.70
CA THR A 53 12.89 18.31 -11.08
C THR A 53 14.25 18.92 -11.42
N SER A 54 15.18 18.10 -11.91
CA SER A 54 16.49 18.57 -12.35
C SER A 54 16.40 19.59 -13.48
N TRP A 55 15.29 19.62 -14.22
CA TRP A 55 15.04 20.67 -15.19
C TRP A 55 14.86 22.02 -14.51
N THR A 56 14.01 22.14 -13.49
CA THR A 56 13.87 23.41 -12.76
C THR A 56 15.14 23.81 -12.04
N PHE A 57 15.95 22.84 -11.59
CA PHE A 57 17.17 23.10 -10.84
C PHE A 57 18.35 23.48 -11.75
N TYR A 58 18.67 22.68 -12.76
CA TYR A 58 19.77 22.88 -13.71
C TYR A 58 19.30 23.52 -15.02
N GLY A 59 18.36 22.87 -15.70
CA GLY A 59 17.94 23.27 -17.05
C GLY A 59 17.30 24.67 -17.12
N ALA A 60 16.67 25.17 -16.06
CA ALA A 60 16.10 26.51 -16.02
C ALA A 60 17.19 27.59 -16.11
N VAL A 61 18.35 27.36 -15.49
CA VAL A 61 19.52 28.26 -15.61
C VAL A 61 20.04 28.27 -17.04
N GLY A 62 20.11 27.10 -17.68
CA GLY A 62 20.52 27.05 -19.08
C GLY A 62 19.51 27.64 -20.05
N THR A 63 18.20 27.47 -19.82
CA THR A 63 17.16 28.19 -20.57
C THR A 63 17.28 29.70 -20.35
N ALA A 64 17.59 30.15 -19.13
CA ALA A 64 17.81 31.56 -18.86
C ALA A 64 19.04 32.12 -19.60
N ALA A 65 20.12 31.33 -19.68
CA ALA A 65 21.33 31.68 -20.39
C ALA A 65 21.13 31.75 -21.92
N ARG A 66 20.29 30.86 -22.49
CA ARG A 66 20.04 30.80 -23.94
C ARG A 66 18.91 31.71 -24.42
N SER A 67 17.84 31.83 -23.65
CA SER A 67 16.56 32.42 -24.08
C SER A 67 16.02 33.47 -23.12
N GLY A 68 16.83 33.99 -22.19
CA GLY A 68 16.43 35.10 -21.31
C GLY A 68 15.32 34.71 -20.34
N LEU A 69 14.14 35.35 -20.40
CA LEU A 69 13.07 35.10 -19.43
C LEU A 69 12.26 33.82 -19.69
N GLU A 70 12.49 33.09 -20.79
CA GLU A 70 11.69 31.91 -21.18
C GLU A 70 11.58 30.86 -20.06
N PHE A 71 12.62 30.72 -19.23
CA PHE A 71 12.62 29.79 -18.09
C PHE A 71 11.47 30.04 -17.11
N LEU A 72 10.92 31.25 -17.04
CA LEU A 72 9.88 31.61 -16.08
C LEU A 72 8.56 30.90 -16.38
N THR A 73 8.32 30.50 -17.63
CA THR A 73 7.10 29.80 -18.07
C THR A 73 6.87 28.48 -17.32
N ILE A 74 7.94 27.73 -17.01
CA ILE A 74 7.86 26.47 -16.25
C ILE A 74 7.40 26.70 -14.80
N TYR A 75 7.59 27.91 -14.27
CA TYR A 75 7.15 28.31 -12.93
C TYR A 75 5.77 28.94 -12.93
N LEU A 76 5.47 29.75 -13.94
CA LEU A 76 4.20 30.48 -14.06
C LEU A 76 3.03 29.57 -14.41
N GLY A 77 3.21 28.57 -15.28
CA GLY A 77 2.13 27.65 -15.66
C GLY A 77 1.46 26.99 -14.43
N PRO A 78 2.21 26.29 -13.56
CA PRO A 78 1.68 25.72 -12.33
C PRO A 78 1.11 26.77 -11.37
N THR A 79 1.73 27.95 -11.31
CA THR A 79 1.25 29.07 -10.48
C THR A 79 -0.15 29.50 -10.91
N ILE A 80 -0.41 29.62 -12.21
CA ILE A 80 -1.73 29.95 -12.77
C ILE A 80 -2.76 28.87 -12.39
N VAL A 81 -2.39 27.59 -12.43
CA VAL A 81 -3.29 26.49 -12.07
C VAL A 81 -3.68 26.55 -10.58
N PHE A 82 -2.70 26.76 -9.69
CA PHE A 82 -2.95 26.78 -8.25
C PHE A 82 -3.67 28.05 -7.77
N VAL A 83 -3.37 29.21 -8.35
CA VAL A 83 -4.01 30.49 -8.01
C VAL A 83 -5.36 30.64 -8.72
N GLY A 84 -5.39 30.43 -10.04
CA GLY A 84 -6.54 30.72 -10.89
C GLY A 84 -7.49 29.54 -11.07
N TRP A 85 -6.99 28.30 -11.00
CA TRP A 85 -7.78 27.08 -11.28
C TRP A 85 -8.09 26.22 -10.07
N TRP A 86 -8.14 26.87 -8.89
CA TRP A 86 -8.54 26.29 -7.62
C TRP A 86 -9.76 25.35 -7.70
N PHE A 87 -10.80 25.77 -8.43
CA PHE A 87 -12.05 25.02 -8.55
C PHE A 87 -11.88 23.68 -9.26
N ILE A 88 -11.00 23.59 -10.28
CA ILE A 88 -10.73 22.32 -10.97
C ILE A 88 -9.99 21.37 -10.05
N LEU A 89 -8.91 21.81 -9.40
CA LEU A 89 -8.11 20.94 -8.52
C LEU A 89 -8.95 20.39 -7.38
N ARG A 90 -9.76 21.25 -6.76
CA ARG A 90 -10.70 20.88 -5.70
C ARG A 90 -11.69 19.83 -6.16
N ARG A 91 -12.24 19.99 -7.38
CA ARG A 91 -13.19 19.05 -7.97
C ARG A 91 -12.54 17.72 -8.32
N LEU A 92 -11.32 17.72 -8.85
CA LEU A 92 -10.54 16.52 -9.14
C LEU A 92 -10.27 15.70 -7.88
N VAL A 93 -9.81 16.34 -6.80
CA VAL A 93 -9.57 15.66 -5.51
C VAL A 93 -10.84 15.03 -4.97
N ARG A 94 -11.96 15.76 -5.00
CA ARG A 94 -13.24 15.23 -4.51
C ARG A 94 -13.72 14.03 -5.32
N ILE A 95 -13.74 14.15 -6.64
CA ILE A 95 -14.11 13.05 -7.54
C ILE A 95 -13.21 11.84 -7.30
N SER A 96 -11.90 12.08 -7.13
CA SER A 96 -10.93 11.02 -6.86
C SER A 96 -11.24 10.27 -5.57
N HIS A 97 -11.59 10.99 -4.50
CA HIS A 97 -11.95 10.40 -3.23
C HIS A 97 -13.27 9.61 -3.32
N ASP A 98 -14.30 10.21 -3.91
CA ASP A 98 -15.64 9.62 -4.01
C ASP A 98 -15.67 8.38 -4.93
N GLN A 99 -14.94 8.42 -6.05
CA GLN A 99 -14.85 7.32 -7.03
C GLN A 99 -13.69 6.36 -6.77
N ARG A 100 -12.89 6.60 -5.72
CA ARG A 100 -11.70 5.80 -5.37
C ARG A 100 -10.68 5.68 -6.51
N ILE A 101 -10.46 6.77 -7.23
CA ILE A 101 -9.53 6.82 -8.36
C ILE A 101 -8.09 6.68 -7.86
N THR A 102 -7.32 5.87 -8.59
CA THR A 102 -5.92 5.57 -8.26
C THR A 102 -4.91 6.14 -9.26
N SER A 103 -5.35 6.57 -10.45
CA SER A 103 -4.48 7.12 -11.49
C SER A 103 -5.25 8.04 -12.45
N ILE A 104 -4.52 8.73 -13.33
CA ILE A 104 -5.12 9.57 -14.38
C ILE A 104 -5.91 8.75 -15.41
N ALA A 105 -5.45 7.53 -15.75
CA ALA A 105 -6.19 6.63 -16.64
C ALA A 105 -7.51 6.17 -16.00
N ASP A 106 -7.51 5.98 -14.68
CA ASP A 106 -8.67 5.60 -13.88
C ASP A 106 -9.68 6.78 -13.77
N LEU A 107 -9.20 8.01 -13.58
CA LEU A 107 -10.05 9.22 -13.62
C LEU A 107 -10.81 9.33 -14.94
N VAL A 108 -10.09 9.25 -16.06
CA VAL A 108 -10.69 9.46 -17.37
C VAL A 108 -11.58 8.26 -17.73
N SER A 109 -11.12 7.03 -17.54
CA SER A 109 -11.93 5.85 -17.86
C SER A 109 -13.20 5.73 -17.00
N SER A 110 -13.15 6.08 -15.71
CA SER A 110 -14.32 6.06 -14.82
C SER A 110 -15.40 7.04 -15.29
N ARG A 111 -15.03 8.25 -15.70
CA ARG A 111 -15.96 9.23 -16.30
C ARG A 111 -16.65 8.69 -17.56
N PHE A 112 -15.93 7.95 -18.39
CA PHE A 112 -16.41 7.42 -19.66
C PHE A 112 -16.86 5.95 -19.53
N GLY A 113 -17.69 5.65 -18.52
CA GLY A 113 -18.33 4.35 -18.33
C GLY A 113 -17.40 3.21 -17.90
N LYS A 114 -16.30 3.51 -17.19
CA LYS A 114 -15.24 2.55 -16.82
C LYS A 114 -14.65 1.81 -18.03
N SER A 115 -14.48 2.51 -19.14
CA SER A 115 -13.96 1.95 -20.39
C SER A 115 -12.52 1.43 -20.24
N SER A 116 -12.36 0.11 -20.24
CA SER A 116 -11.05 -0.56 -20.21
C SER A 116 -10.17 -0.19 -21.40
N LYS A 117 -10.75 -0.01 -22.60
CA LYS A 117 -10.00 0.39 -23.82
C LYS A 117 -9.36 1.77 -23.64
N LEU A 118 -10.10 2.72 -23.05
CA LEU A 118 -9.60 4.07 -22.81
C LEU A 118 -8.51 4.07 -21.73
N ALA A 119 -8.68 3.30 -20.65
CA ALA A 119 -7.67 3.17 -19.60
C ALA A 119 -6.35 2.59 -20.14
N VAL A 120 -6.42 1.53 -20.96
CA VAL A 120 -5.25 0.93 -21.63
C VAL A 120 -4.57 1.93 -22.56
N LEU A 121 -5.35 2.64 -23.39
CA LEU A 121 -4.82 3.65 -24.31
C LEU A 121 -4.02 4.71 -23.53
N ILE A 122 -4.64 5.36 -22.54
CA ILE A 122 -3.97 6.39 -21.73
C ILE A 122 -2.71 5.84 -21.06
N THR A 123 -2.75 4.60 -20.57
CA THR A 123 -1.60 3.97 -19.92
C THR A 123 -0.42 3.78 -20.88
N VAL A 124 -0.66 3.21 -22.07
CA VAL A 124 0.39 3.00 -23.08
C VAL A 124 0.97 4.34 -23.54
N LEU A 125 0.09 5.31 -23.82
CA LEU A 125 0.49 6.63 -24.28
C LEU A 125 1.29 7.39 -23.21
N ALA A 126 0.93 7.27 -21.93
CA ALA A 126 1.66 7.88 -20.84
C ALA A 126 3.09 7.31 -20.72
N VAL A 127 3.25 5.98 -20.80
CA VAL A 127 4.57 5.33 -20.76
C VAL A 127 5.47 5.84 -21.89
N ILE A 128 4.94 5.94 -23.12
CA ILE A 128 5.69 6.45 -24.28
C ILE A 128 6.02 7.93 -24.11
N ALA A 129 5.04 8.75 -23.71
CA ALA A 129 5.21 10.20 -23.54
C ALA A 129 6.26 10.55 -22.48
N ILE A 130 6.45 9.71 -21.46
CA ILE A 130 7.34 10.00 -20.32
C ILE A 130 8.77 9.52 -20.54
N ALA A 131 9.01 8.62 -21.50
CA ALA A 131 10.37 8.13 -21.80
C ALA A 131 11.40 9.26 -22.06
N PRO A 132 11.11 10.31 -22.86
CA PRO A 132 12.03 11.45 -23.01
C PRO A 132 12.29 12.18 -21.69
N TYR A 133 11.29 12.28 -20.81
CA TYR A 133 11.44 12.94 -19.52
C TYR A 133 12.31 12.15 -18.54
N ILE A 134 12.26 10.82 -18.58
CA ILE A 134 13.19 9.96 -17.84
C ILE A 134 14.60 10.10 -18.41
N ALA A 135 14.76 10.10 -19.74
CA ALA A 135 16.04 10.31 -20.41
C ALA A 135 16.68 11.65 -20.00
N LEU A 136 15.87 12.70 -19.91
CA LEU A 136 16.28 14.01 -19.41
C LEU A 136 16.86 13.94 -18.00
N GLN A 137 16.22 13.19 -17.10
CA GLN A 137 16.71 13.04 -15.73
C GLN A 137 18.02 12.24 -15.68
N LEU A 138 18.14 11.17 -16.49
CA LEU A 138 19.38 10.40 -16.60
C LEU A 138 20.52 11.29 -17.07
N LYS A 139 20.29 12.11 -18.11
CA LYS A 139 21.28 13.08 -18.62
C LYS A 139 21.70 14.09 -17.56
N ALA A 140 20.75 14.64 -16.80
CA ALA A 140 21.07 15.57 -15.73
C ALA A 140 21.95 14.94 -14.65
N ILE A 141 21.72 13.66 -14.30
CA ILE A 141 22.55 12.93 -13.34
C ILE A 141 23.94 12.69 -13.91
N THR A 142 24.06 12.14 -15.12
CA THR A 142 25.37 11.83 -15.73
C THR A 142 26.21 13.09 -15.92
N SER A 143 25.63 14.15 -16.51
CA SER A 143 26.33 15.42 -16.70
C SER A 143 26.74 16.07 -15.37
N SER A 144 25.98 15.90 -14.29
CA SER A 144 26.36 16.42 -12.97
C SER A 144 27.53 15.66 -12.33
N ILE A 145 27.63 14.34 -12.54
CA ILE A 145 28.77 13.53 -12.08
C ILE A 145 30.01 13.88 -12.88
N GLU A 146 29.89 13.97 -14.21
CA GLU A 146 30.98 14.33 -15.12
C GLU A 146 31.53 15.73 -14.85
N ALA A 147 30.65 16.71 -14.58
CA ALA A 147 31.06 18.07 -14.25
C ALA A 147 31.95 18.15 -13.00
N ILE A 148 31.74 17.28 -12.01
CA ILE A 148 32.59 17.22 -10.80
C ILE A 148 33.85 16.39 -11.05
N ALA A 149 33.71 15.25 -11.73
CA ALA A 149 34.83 14.36 -12.02
C ALA A 149 35.88 15.02 -12.92
N GLY A 150 35.45 15.81 -13.92
CA GLY A 150 36.33 16.53 -14.85
C GLY A 150 37.03 17.75 -14.24
N ALA A 151 36.56 18.28 -13.10
CA ALA A 151 37.14 19.44 -12.42
C ALA A 151 38.34 19.10 -11.50
N SER A 152 38.60 17.81 -11.26
CA SER A 152 39.64 17.34 -10.33
C SER A 152 40.88 16.86 -11.11
N GLU A 153 42.05 17.50 -10.95
CA GLU A 153 43.34 16.96 -11.45
C GLU A 153 43.69 15.59 -10.85
N ALA A 154 43.18 15.29 -9.65
CA ALA A 154 43.26 13.99 -8.98
C ALA A 154 42.07 13.04 -9.32
N GLY A 155 41.23 13.41 -10.31
CA GLY A 155 39.91 12.84 -10.59
C GLY A 155 39.89 11.54 -11.40
N ARG A 156 41.06 10.94 -11.65
CA ARG A 156 41.22 9.61 -12.27
C ARG A 156 40.90 8.49 -11.26
N GLY A 157 39.65 8.44 -10.79
CA GLY A 157 39.12 7.39 -9.92
C GLY A 157 38.50 6.22 -10.69
N SER A 158 37.61 5.46 -10.04
CA SER A 158 36.97 4.24 -10.59
C SER A 158 36.13 4.41 -11.88
N LEU A 159 35.91 5.65 -12.32
CA LEU A 159 35.22 6.00 -13.57
C LEU A 159 36.12 5.95 -14.81
N GLU A 160 37.43 5.71 -14.65
CA GLU A 160 38.37 5.57 -15.77
C GLU A 160 37.98 4.38 -16.65
N GLY A 161 37.35 4.66 -17.81
CA GLY A 161 36.89 3.66 -18.78
C GLY A 161 35.36 3.53 -18.94
N TRP A 162 34.57 4.24 -18.13
CA TRP A 162 33.12 4.33 -18.34
C TRP A 162 32.80 5.48 -19.31
N ASP A 163 32.15 5.19 -20.42
CA ASP A 163 31.57 6.22 -21.28
C ASP A 163 30.23 6.73 -20.69
N GLU A 164 29.77 7.89 -21.17
CA GLU A 164 28.51 8.52 -20.73
C GLU A 164 27.33 7.53 -20.79
N VAL A 165 27.34 6.64 -21.78
CA VAL A 165 26.31 5.60 -21.98
C VAL A 165 26.37 4.54 -20.88
N GLY A 166 27.55 4.03 -20.56
CA GLY A 166 27.77 3.09 -19.47
C GLY A 166 27.34 3.69 -18.14
N LEU A 167 27.70 4.94 -17.87
CA LEU A 167 27.28 5.66 -16.65
C LEU A 167 25.76 5.80 -16.59
N ALA A 168 25.11 6.21 -17.68
CA ALA A 168 23.65 6.32 -17.75
C ALA A 168 22.95 4.97 -17.53
N LEU A 169 23.50 3.89 -18.08
CA LEU A 169 22.97 2.53 -17.87
C LEU A 169 23.12 2.09 -16.41
N GLY A 170 24.27 2.36 -15.79
CA GLY A 170 24.52 2.08 -14.38
C GLY A 170 23.56 2.84 -13.46
N VAL A 171 23.35 4.14 -13.74
CA VAL A 171 22.36 4.97 -13.04
C VAL A 171 20.96 4.41 -13.24
N ALA A 172 20.53 4.10 -14.48
CA ALA A 172 19.21 3.54 -14.75
C ALA A 172 18.97 2.21 -14.02
N ALA A 173 19.97 1.31 -14.00
CA ALA A 173 19.91 0.04 -13.28
C ALA A 173 19.84 0.23 -11.76
N GLY A 174 20.66 1.13 -11.21
CA GLY A 174 20.62 1.48 -9.79
C GLY A 174 19.27 2.07 -9.37
N MET A 175 18.71 2.95 -10.20
CA MET A 175 17.39 3.55 -10.00
C MET A 175 16.27 2.52 -10.12
N ALA A 176 16.37 1.55 -11.04
CA ALA A 176 15.43 0.44 -11.15
C ALA A 176 15.44 -0.43 -9.90
N LEU A 177 16.63 -0.86 -9.47
CA LEU A 177 16.80 -1.65 -8.25
C LEU A 177 16.23 -0.90 -7.04
N PHE A 178 16.57 0.37 -6.88
CA PHE A 178 16.10 1.19 -5.78
C PHE A 178 14.57 1.34 -5.79
N THR A 179 13.99 1.67 -6.95
CA THR A 179 12.54 1.81 -7.14
C THR A 179 11.82 0.49 -6.86
N ILE A 180 12.39 -0.66 -7.24
CA ILE A 180 11.82 -1.97 -6.95
C ILE A 180 11.82 -2.25 -5.44
N LEU A 181 12.96 -2.04 -4.77
CA LEU A 181 13.12 -2.28 -3.33
C LEU A 181 12.16 -1.40 -2.50
N PHE A 182 11.90 -0.18 -2.95
CA PHE A 182 11.08 0.80 -2.26
C PHE A 182 9.60 0.74 -2.67
N GLY A 183 9.31 0.90 -3.96
CA GLY A 183 7.97 1.14 -4.51
C GLY A 183 7.09 -0.09 -4.72
N THR A 184 7.62 -1.31 -4.55
CA THR A 184 6.85 -2.57 -4.76
C THR A 184 6.65 -3.38 -3.48
N ARG A 185 6.74 -2.78 -2.29
CA ARG A 185 6.58 -3.49 -1.02
C ARG A 185 5.12 -3.81 -0.66
N ASN A 186 4.18 -2.92 -0.99
CA ASN A 186 2.77 -3.10 -0.70
C ASN A 186 1.95 -3.28 -1.98
N VAL A 187 0.96 -4.17 -1.92
CA VAL A 187 0.15 -4.55 -3.09
C VAL A 187 -1.04 -3.63 -3.27
N ASP A 188 -1.55 -3.05 -2.18
CA ASP A 188 -2.62 -2.07 -2.25
C ASP A 188 -2.13 -0.78 -2.88
N ALA A 189 -2.60 -0.50 -4.10
CA ALA A 189 -2.39 0.76 -4.79
C ALA A 189 -3.06 1.97 -4.10
N LYS A 190 -3.80 1.71 -3.00
CA LYS A 190 -4.60 2.68 -2.26
C LYS A 190 -4.05 2.98 -0.86
N GLU A 191 -2.99 2.30 -0.41
CA GLU A 191 -2.32 2.72 0.81
C GLU A 191 -1.62 4.05 0.55
N GLN A 192 -2.07 5.10 1.23
CA GLN A 192 -1.44 6.42 1.18
C GLN A 192 -0.02 6.29 1.72
N HIS A 193 0.97 6.63 0.89
CA HIS A 193 2.37 6.47 1.26
C HIS A 193 2.84 7.71 2.04
N HIS A 194 2.38 7.85 3.28
CA HIS A 194 2.73 8.99 4.12
C HIS A 194 4.25 9.16 4.30
N GLY A 195 5.01 8.06 4.32
CA GLY A 195 6.47 8.09 4.31
C GLY A 195 7.07 8.66 3.03
N VAL A 196 6.52 8.31 1.86
CA VAL A 196 6.96 8.86 0.56
C VAL A 196 6.73 10.36 0.52
N VAL A 197 5.54 10.83 0.94
CA VAL A 197 5.21 12.26 1.02
C VAL A 197 6.18 13.02 1.91
N ALA A 198 6.58 12.43 3.05
CA ALA A 198 7.56 13.02 3.96
C ALA A 198 8.96 13.16 3.32
N ALA A 199 9.42 12.13 2.63
CA ALA A 199 10.73 12.14 1.96
C ALA A 199 10.77 13.21 0.86
N ILE A 200 9.71 13.34 0.06
CA ILE A 200 9.59 14.38 -0.98
C ILE A 200 9.60 15.77 -0.34
N ALA A 201 8.89 15.97 0.77
CA ALA A 201 8.86 17.26 1.45
C ALA A 201 10.22 17.66 2.03
N PHE A 202 10.97 16.71 2.60
CA PHE A 202 12.35 16.95 3.05
C PHE A 202 13.25 17.34 1.89
N GLU A 203 13.17 16.58 0.80
CA GLU A 203 13.93 16.85 -0.41
C GLU A 203 13.64 18.25 -1.00
N ALA A 204 12.38 18.69 -0.99
CA ALA A 204 11.99 20.02 -1.45
C ALA A 204 12.77 21.13 -0.73
N ILE A 205 12.94 20.97 0.58
CA ILE A 205 13.70 21.91 1.41
C ILE A 205 15.18 21.88 1.02
N VAL A 206 15.75 20.69 0.82
CA VAL A 206 17.16 20.53 0.40
C VAL A 206 17.42 21.22 -0.94
N LYS A 207 16.55 21.03 -1.93
CA LYS A 207 16.66 21.69 -3.25
C LYS A 207 16.63 23.20 -3.12
N LEU A 208 15.63 23.72 -2.42
CA LEU A 208 15.46 25.16 -2.28
C LEU A 208 16.66 25.77 -1.54
N ALA A 209 17.10 25.14 -0.45
CA ALA A 209 18.27 25.59 0.30
C ALA A 209 19.55 25.58 -0.55
N ALA A 210 19.78 24.52 -1.35
CA ALA A 210 20.94 24.44 -2.23
C ALA A 210 20.94 25.53 -3.30
N LEU A 211 19.80 25.75 -3.97
CA LEU A 211 19.70 26.77 -5.01
C LEU A 211 19.84 28.19 -4.45
N ILE A 212 19.23 28.48 -3.29
CA ILE A 212 19.40 29.76 -2.59
C ILE A 212 20.85 29.96 -2.18
N ALA A 213 21.52 28.94 -1.63
CA ALA A 213 22.92 29.04 -1.23
C ALA A 213 23.83 29.39 -2.41
N VAL A 214 23.65 28.74 -3.56
CA VAL A 214 24.39 29.07 -4.79
C VAL A 214 24.03 30.47 -5.29
N GLY A 215 22.75 30.83 -5.31
CA GLY A 215 22.30 32.14 -5.74
C GLY A 215 22.90 33.28 -4.93
N VAL A 216 22.86 33.18 -3.60
CA VAL A 216 23.48 34.14 -2.68
C VAL A 216 24.99 34.20 -2.89
N PHE A 217 25.64 33.05 -3.04
CA PHE A 217 27.08 32.97 -3.32
C PHE A 217 27.45 33.68 -4.63
N VAL A 218 26.70 33.45 -5.72
CA VAL A 218 26.92 34.08 -7.01
C VAL A 218 26.73 35.60 -6.94
N ILE A 219 25.70 36.08 -6.23
CA ILE A 219 25.49 37.52 -6.05
C ILE A 219 26.65 38.14 -5.27
N TYR A 220 27.12 37.47 -4.22
CA TYR A 220 28.27 37.92 -3.44
C TYR A 220 29.54 38.00 -4.32
N LEU A 221 29.83 36.94 -5.08
CA LEU A 221 30.99 36.87 -5.97
C LEU A 221 30.92 37.88 -7.11
N GLY A 222 29.72 38.14 -7.64
CA GLY A 222 29.46 39.15 -8.66
C GLY A 222 29.48 40.59 -8.15
N GLY A 223 29.67 40.83 -6.85
CA GLY A 223 29.69 42.17 -6.26
C GLY A 223 28.31 42.80 -6.08
N GLY A 224 27.24 42.01 -6.10
CA GLY A 224 25.84 42.45 -6.04
C GLY A 224 25.06 42.14 -7.30
N LEU A 225 23.75 42.44 -7.29
CA LEU A 225 22.88 42.22 -8.46
C LEU A 225 23.20 43.22 -9.59
N GLU A 226 23.29 44.51 -9.28
CA GLU A 226 23.52 45.55 -10.30
C GLU A 226 24.76 45.28 -11.17
N PRO A 227 25.94 44.94 -10.62
CA PRO A 227 27.11 44.64 -11.44
C PRO A 227 26.93 43.43 -12.37
N ILE A 228 26.26 42.37 -11.92
CA ILE A 228 25.99 41.17 -12.75
C ILE A 228 25.19 41.55 -13.99
N PHE A 229 24.08 42.27 -13.80
CA PHE A 229 23.22 42.70 -14.90
C PHE A 229 23.93 43.73 -15.80
N ALA A 230 24.68 44.67 -15.23
CA ALA A 230 25.44 45.66 -15.99
C ALA A 230 26.57 45.04 -16.82
N ASN A 231 27.27 44.04 -16.28
CA ASN A 231 28.32 43.29 -17.00
C ASN A 231 27.71 42.48 -18.14
N ALA A 232 26.58 41.80 -17.89
CA ALA A 232 25.87 41.04 -18.92
C ALA A 232 25.38 41.95 -20.06
N ALA A 233 24.81 43.11 -19.74
CA ALA A 233 24.39 44.10 -20.73
C ALA A 233 25.59 44.64 -21.54
N ARG A 234 26.72 44.93 -20.90
CA ARG A 234 27.97 45.34 -21.57
C ARG A 234 28.55 44.26 -22.49
N ALA A 235 28.42 43.00 -22.11
CA ALA A 235 28.82 41.86 -22.93
C ALA A 235 27.85 41.57 -24.09
N GLY A 236 26.79 42.36 -24.23
CA GLY A 236 25.79 42.20 -25.30
C GLY A 236 24.81 41.05 -25.07
N HIS A 237 24.79 40.45 -23.88
CA HIS A 237 23.78 39.46 -23.53
C HIS A 237 22.43 40.16 -23.35
N GLN A 238 21.48 39.86 -24.23
CA GLN A 238 20.15 40.43 -24.15
C GLN A 238 19.37 39.79 -22.99
N ILE A 239 19.11 40.59 -21.95
CA ILE A 239 18.22 40.22 -20.83
C ILE A 239 16.76 40.14 -21.31
N HIS A 240 16.42 40.89 -22.36
CA HIS A 240 15.13 40.92 -23.02
C HIS A 240 15.33 40.63 -24.51
N ALA A 241 15.12 39.39 -24.95
CA ALA A 241 15.04 39.12 -26.38
C ALA A 241 13.78 39.81 -26.94
N THR A 242 13.87 40.45 -28.11
CA THR A 242 12.79 41.23 -28.71
C THR A 242 11.48 40.44 -28.90
N ASP A 243 11.55 39.11 -29.01
CA ASP A 243 10.41 38.20 -29.16
C ASP A 243 10.18 37.24 -27.97
N THR A 244 10.65 37.60 -26.77
CA THR A 244 10.55 36.73 -25.57
C THR A 244 9.11 36.25 -25.30
N PHE A 245 8.11 37.07 -25.61
CA PHE A 245 6.68 36.79 -25.36
C PHE A 245 5.94 36.29 -26.61
N GLY A 246 6.63 35.57 -27.50
CA GLY A 246 6.07 35.01 -28.73
C GLY A 246 5.22 33.75 -28.55
N ASP A 247 4.97 33.05 -29.66
CA ASP A 247 4.20 31.80 -29.75
C ASP A 247 4.76 30.68 -28.85
N ARG A 248 6.09 30.53 -28.82
CA ARG A 248 6.79 29.56 -27.96
C ARG A 248 6.52 29.78 -26.47
N TRP A 249 6.49 31.04 -26.01
CA TRP A 249 6.22 31.37 -24.62
C TRP A 249 4.83 30.90 -24.20
N ILE A 250 3.83 31.16 -25.04
CA ILE A 250 2.44 30.74 -24.82
C ILE A 250 2.36 29.21 -24.79
N ALA A 251 3.00 28.54 -25.74
CA ALA A 251 3.03 27.08 -25.81
C ALA A 251 3.64 26.46 -24.54
N MET A 252 4.81 26.96 -24.09
CA MET A 252 5.46 26.47 -22.87
C MET A 252 4.61 26.71 -21.62
N MET A 253 3.96 27.87 -21.51
CA MET A 253 3.08 28.19 -20.38
C MET A 253 1.86 27.25 -20.32
N ILE A 254 1.22 26.98 -21.46
CA ILE A 254 0.11 26.01 -21.57
C ILE A 254 0.59 24.61 -21.20
N LEU A 255 1.75 24.18 -21.71
CA LEU A 255 2.33 22.88 -21.41
C LEU A 255 2.67 22.72 -19.93
N ALA A 256 3.26 23.75 -19.30
CA ALA A 256 3.59 23.73 -17.88
C ALA A 256 2.32 23.67 -17.01
N ALA A 257 1.26 24.38 -17.38
CA ALA A 257 -0.06 24.31 -16.75
C ALA A 257 -0.75 22.95 -16.97
N ALA A 258 -0.60 22.34 -18.15
CA ALA A 258 -1.12 20.99 -18.41
C ALA A 258 -0.36 19.93 -17.61
N ALA A 259 0.97 20.03 -17.53
CA ALA A 259 1.85 19.05 -16.91
C ALA A 259 1.61 18.90 -15.40
N ILE A 260 1.31 19.98 -14.68
CA ILE A 260 1.01 19.91 -13.24
C ILE A 260 -0.27 19.12 -12.94
N ILE A 261 -1.16 18.95 -13.92
CA ILE A 261 -2.39 18.15 -13.81
C ILE A 261 -2.19 16.75 -14.43
N CYS A 262 -1.59 16.69 -15.61
CA CYS A 262 -1.65 15.51 -16.49
C CYS A 262 -0.47 14.54 -16.33
N LEU A 263 0.64 14.95 -15.71
CA LEU A 263 1.74 14.02 -15.43
C LEU A 263 1.25 12.98 -14.40
N PRO A 264 1.40 11.67 -14.66
CA PRO A 264 0.97 10.62 -13.74
C PRO A 264 1.51 10.79 -12.32
N ARG A 265 2.80 11.12 -12.16
CA ARG A 265 3.38 11.45 -10.85
C ARG A 265 2.69 12.64 -10.19
N GLN A 266 2.46 13.72 -10.93
CA GLN A 266 1.84 14.94 -10.38
C GLN A 266 0.39 14.71 -9.99
N PHE A 267 -0.34 13.97 -10.82
CA PHE A 267 -1.70 13.54 -10.53
C PHE A 267 -1.75 12.67 -9.26
N GLN A 268 -0.83 11.72 -9.13
CA GLN A 268 -0.74 10.88 -7.94
C GLN A 268 -0.53 11.73 -6.68
N VAL A 269 0.44 12.65 -6.66
CA VAL A 269 0.74 13.45 -5.46
C VAL A 269 -0.32 14.52 -5.18
N THR A 270 -0.82 15.21 -6.20
CA THR A 270 -1.76 16.34 -6.04
C THR A 270 -3.20 15.87 -5.84
N VAL A 271 -3.58 14.72 -6.41
CA VAL A 271 -4.97 14.26 -6.43
C VAL A 271 -5.18 13.01 -5.56
N VAL A 272 -4.36 11.97 -5.76
CA VAL A 272 -4.57 10.66 -5.14
C VAL A 272 -4.07 10.61 -3.68
N GLU A 273 -2.90 11.19 -3.41
CA GLU A 273 -2.27 11.22 -2.07
C GLU A 273 -2.82 12.36 -1.18
N ASN A 274 -3.75 13.17 -1.69
CA ASN A 274 -4.40 14.21 -0.91
C ASN A 274 -5.37 13.58 0.12
N SER A 275 -5.09 13.80 1.41
CA SER A 275 -5.92 13.27 2.50
C SER A 275 -7.08 14.20 2.91
N ASP A 276 -6.98 15.49 2.64
CA ASP A 276 -7.97 16.50 2.98
C ASP A 276 -7.98 17.61 1.92
N GLU A 277 -9.15 17.81 1.31
CA GLU A 277 -9.42 18.84 0.31
C GLU A 277 -9.00 20.25 0.78
N LYS A 278 -9.00 20.51 2.10
CA LYS A 278 -8.55 21.78 2.70
C LYS A 278 -7.06 22.03 2.51
N HIS A 279 -6.23 21.00 2.34
CA HIS A 279 -4.79 21.15 2.13
C HIS A 279 -4.48 21.96 0.87
N LEU A 280 -5.31 21.79 -0.15
CA LEU A 280 -5.17 22.56 -1.37
C LEU A 280 -5.18 24.08 -1.04
N ARG A 281 -5.95 24.56 -0.04
CA ARG A 281 -6.13 26.00 0.23
C ARG A 281 -4.83 26.65 0.69
N THR A 282 -3.99 25.86 1.35
CA THR A 282 -2.64 26.29 1.71
C THR A 282 -1.73 26.20 0.48
N ALA A 283 -1.82 25.11 -0.28
CA ALA A 283 -1.05 24.93 -1.50
C ALA A 283 -1.30 26.02 -2.55
N SER A 284 -2.50 26.60 -2.63
CA SER A 284 -2.86 27.62 -3.64
C SER A 284 -2.00 28.89 -3.58
N TRP A 285 -1.37 29.19 -2.44
CA TRP A 285 -0.43 30.31 -2.30
C TRP A 285 0.98 29.84 -1.93
N ALA A 286 1.11 28.82 -1.09
CA ALA A 286 2.42 28.38 -0.61
C ALA A 286 3.23 27.64 -1.69
N PHE A 287 2.57 26.92 -2.61
CA PHE A 287 3.26 26.30 -3.74
C PHE A 287 3.77 27.37 -4.75
N PRO A 288 2.95 28.34 -5.19
CA PRO A 288 3.46 29.49 -5.95
C PRO A 288 4.60 30.25 -5.28
N ALA A 289 4.55 30.46 -3.96
CA ALA A 289 5.62 31.10 -3.22
C ALA A 289 6.92 30.28 -3.28
N TYR A 290 6.83 28.95 -3.18
CA TYR A 290 7.96 28.05 -3.38
C TYR A 290 8.53 28.15 -4.82
N MET A 291 7.66 28.15 -5.85
CA MET A 291 8.09 28.30 -7.25
C MET A 291 8.81 29.64 -7.48
N LEU A 292 8.30 30.73 -6.88
CA LEU A 292 8.95 32.04 -6.93
C LEU A 292 10.34 32.00 -6.31
N ALA A 293 10.46 31.41 -5.11
CA ALA A 293 11.74 31.30 -4.41
C ALA A 293 12.77 30.48 -5.19
N MET A 294 12.36 29.39 -5.85
CA MET A 294 13.20 28.62 -6.76
C MET A 294 13.64 29.44 -7.98
N SER A 295 12.75 30.26 -8.55
CA SER A 295 13.05 31.02 -9.78
C SER A 295 13.92 32.27 -9.58
N LEU A 296 14.00 32.79 -8.35
CA LEU A 296 14.57 34.10 -8.03
C LEU A 296 16.05 34.24 -8.45
N PHE A 297 16.86 33.20 -8.23
CA PHE A 297 18.30 33.23 -8.49
C PHE A 297 18.70 32.67 -9.85
N THR A 298 17.77 32.09 -10.60
CA THR A 298 18.05 31.43 -11.88
C THR A 298 18.69 32.38 -12.90
N LEU A 299 18.11 33.57 -13.07
CA LEU A 299 18.63 34.56 -14.02
C LEU A 299 19.99 35.15 -13.59
N PRO A 300 20.20 35.59 -12.32
CA PRO A 300 21.51 36.00 -11.85
C PRO A 300 22.60 34.93 -12.05
N ILE A 301 22.32 33.67 -11.73
CA ILE A 301 23.26 32.56 -11.93
C ILE A 301 23.62 32.41 -13.41
N ALA A 302 22.62 32.45 -14.30
CA ALA A 302 22.83 32.32 -15.73
C ALA A 302 23.70 33.45 -16.30
N LEU A 303 23.37 34.70 -16.00
CA LEU A 303 24.08 35.87 -16.50
C LEU A 303 25.52 35.93 -15.98
N PHE A 304 25.73 35.66 -14.70
CA PHE A 304 27.07 35.59 -14.13
C PHE A 304 27.88 34.46 -14.77
N GLY A 305 27.28 33.27 -14.92
CA GLY A 305 27.89 32.12 -15.58
C GLY A 305 28.38 32.40 -16.99
N LEU A 306 27.57 33.07 -17.81
CA LEU A 306 27.95 33.47 -19.18
C LEU A 306 29.17 34.40 -19.23
N SER A 307 29.33 35.25 -18.21
CA SER A 307 30.45 36.21 -18.15
C SER A 307 31.71 35.63 -17.49
N PHE A 308 31.55 34.67 -16.57
CA PHE A 308 32.64 34.17 -15.74
C PHE A 308 33.23 32.85 -16.26
N MET A 309 32.40 31.96 -16.82
CA MET A 309 32.84 30.66 -17.28
C MET A 309 33.49 30.73 -18.68
N PRO A 310 34.40 29.81 -19.02
CA PRO A 310 34.96 29.72 -20.37
C PRO A 310 33.88 29.57 -21.45
N GLN A 311 34.11 30.15 -22.62
CA GLN A 311 33.22 29.98 -23.78
C GLN A 311 33.06 28.49 -24.13
N GLY A 312 31.83 28.07 -24.44
CA GLY A 312 31.50 26.66 -24.72
C GLY A 312 31.19 25.82 -23.47
N SER A 313 31.31 26.38 -22.26
CA SER A 313 30.85 25.71 -21.04
C SER A 313 29.34 25.45 -21.10
N ASN A 314 28.89 24.26 -20.65
CA ASN A 314 27.47 23.92 -20.62
C ASN A 314 26.70 24.81 -19.61
N PRO A 315 25.78 25.69 -20.08
CA PRO A 315 25.05 26.60 -19.20
C PRO A 315 24.08 25.90 -18.24
N ASP A 316 23.62 24.70 -18.59
CA ASP A 316 22.73 23.91 -17.72
C ASP A 316 23.42 23.57 -16.38
N MET A 317 24.75 23.51 -16.38
CA MET A 317 25.54 23.09 -15.22
C MET A 317 26.11 24.27 -14.40
N PHE A 318 25.79 25.53 -14.72
CA PHE A 318 26.34 26.69 -14.00
C PHE A 318 26.06 26.72 -12.50
N VAL A 319 24.93 26.16 -12.05
CA VAL A 319 24.63 26.00 -10.61
C VAL A 319 25.72 25.20 -9.89
N LEU A 320 26.35 24.26 -10.60
CA LEU A 320 27.37 23.36 -10.08
C LEU A 320 28.79 23.84 -10.43
N THR A 321 29.02 24.27 -11.66
CA THR A 321 30.37 24.60 -12.17
C THR A 321 30.89 25.94 -11.66
N LEU A 322 30.02 26.91 -11.34
CA LEU A 322 30.44 28.19 -10.76
C LEU A 322 31.12 28.03 -9.39
N PRO A 323 30.52 27.34 -8.40
CA PRO A 323 31.23 27.04 -7.15
C PRO A 323 32.53 26.25 -7.36
N LEU A 324 32.54 25.27 -8.27
CA LEU A 324 33.74 24.47 -8.58
C LEU A 324 34.87 25.33 -9.15
N ALA A 325 34.56 26.26 -10.05
CA ALA A 325 35.55 27.12 -10.69
C ALA A 325 36.30 28.04 -9.71
N VAL A 326 35.72 28.29 -8.52
CA VAL A 326 36.31 29.11 -7.46
C VAL A 326 36.80 28.26 -6.27
N GLY A 327 36.82 26.93 -6.41
CA GLY A 327 37.29 26.00 -5.38
C GLY A 327 36.35 25.82 -4.18
N GLN A 328 35.07 26.18 -4.32
CA GLN A 328 34.05 26.01 -3.27
C GLN A 328 33.42 24.61 -3.31
N ASP A 329 34.25 23.59 -3.06
CA ASP A 329 33.89 22.17 -3.12
C ASP A 329 32.62 21.82 -2.31
N GLY A 330 32.49 22.34 -1.09
CA GLY A 330 31.34 22.04 -0.22
C GLY A 330 30.01 22.56 -0.78
N LEU A 331 30.02 23.76 -1.37
CA LEU A 331 28.83 24.34 -2.00
C LEU A 331 28.49 23.61 -3.31
N ALA A 332 29.52 23.24 -4.09
CA ALA A 332 29.34 22.42 -5.28
C ALA A 332 28.69 21.07 -4.95
N LEU A 333 29.16 20.38 -3.91
CA LEU A 333 28.57 19.12 -3.45
C LEU A 333 27.13 19.30 -2.98
N PHE A 334 26.82 20.41 -2.30
CA PHE A 334 25.45 20.69 -1.86
C PHE A 334 24.51 20.98 -3.05
N ALA A 335 24.97 21.74 -4.04
CA ALA A 335 24.27 21.92 -5.32
C ALA A 335 24.06 20.60 -6.06
N PHE A 336 25.09 19.75 -6.09
CA PHE A 336 25.00 18.40 -6.66
C PHE A 336 23.92 17.57 -5.96
N ILE A 337 23.88 17.55 -4.63
CA ILE A 337 22.83 16.84 -3.87
C ILE A 337 21.44 17.37 -4.23
N GLY A 338 21.27 18.70 -4.32
CA GLY A 338 20.00 19.32 -4.72
C GLY A 338 19.53 18.86 -6.10
N GLY A 339 20.41 18.93 -7.11
CA GLY A 339 20.08 18.52 -8.47
C GLY A 339 19.93 17.01 -8.63
N PHE A 340 20.82 16.21 -8.04
CA PHE A 340 20.75 14.76 -8.03
C PHE A 340 19.45 14.27 -7.37
N SER A 341 19.11 14.80 -6.19
CA SER A 341 17.84 14.51 -5.52
C SER A 341 16.67 14.77 -6.47
N SER A 342 16.64 15.95 -7.10
CA SER A 342 15.55 16.35 -7.99
C SER A 342 15.34 15.45 -9.21
N ALA A 343 16.42 14.87 -9.74
CA ALA A 343 16.34 13.88 -10.80
C ALA A 343 15.87 12.52 -10.26
N THR A 344 16.44 12.08 -9.13
CA THR A 344 16.16 10.74 -8.60
C THR A 344 14.71 10.54 -8.20
N SER A 345 14.13 11.47 -7.45
CA SER A 345 12.74 11.36 -7.00
C SER A 345 11.72 11.47 -8.12
N MET A 346 12.03 12.25 -9.16
CA MET A 346 11.25 12.24 -10.39
C MET A 346 11.19 10.81 -10.94
N ILE A 347 12.35 10.17 -11.16
CA ILE A 347 12.46 8.85 -11.78
C ILE A 347 11.71 7.80 -10.95
N ILE A 348 11.93 7.80 -9.63
CA ILE A 348 11.34 6.81 -8.71
C ILE A 348 9.82 6.91 -8.71
N LEU A 349 9.29 8.11 -8.47
CA LEU A 349 7.86 8.30 -8.24
C LEU A 349 7.06 8.19 -9.55
N GLU A 350 7.63 8.63 -10.68
CA GLU A 350 7.03 8.43 -12.00
C GLU A 350 6.98 6.94 -12.38
N SER A 351 8.06 6.20 -12.12
CA SER A 351 8.10 4.75 -12.36
C SER A 351 7.09 3.99 -11.50
N ILE A 352 6.89 4.40 -10.25
CA ILE A 352 5.84 3.86 -9.37
C ILE A 352 4.46 4.14 -9.97
N ALA A 353 4.14 5.40 -10.28
CA ALA A 353 2.84 5.82 -10.83
C ALA A 353 2.49 5.02 -12.10
N LEU A 354 3.43 4.95 -13.05
CA LEU A 354 3.25 4.22 -14.30
C LEU A 354 3.17 2.71 -14.09
N SER A 355 3.95 2.12 -13.17
CA SER A 355 3.87 0.69 -12.88
C SER A 355 2.52 0.27 -12.31
N ILE A 356 1.88 1.13 -11.51
CA ILE A 356 0.52 0.92 -11.00
C ILE A 356 -0.47 0.92 -12.16
N MET A 357 -0.37 1.90 -13.07
CA MET A 357 -1.23 1.98 -14.26
C MET A 357 -1.09 0.74 -15.17
N VAL A 358 0.15 0.36 -15.50
CA VAL A 358 0.45 -0.82 -16.33
C VAL A 358 -0.05 -2.10 -15.67
N SER A 359 0.20 -2.27 -14.38
CA SER A 359 -0.29 -3.43 -13.62
C SER A 359 -1.82 -3.52 -13.65
N ASN A 360 -2.51 -2.44 -13.30
CA ASN A 360 -3.96 -2.45 -13.09
C ASN A 360 -4.76 -2.51 -14.40
N HIS A 361 -4.30 -1.84 -15.46
CA HIS A 361 -5.06 -1.70 -16.69
C HIS A 361 -4.62 -2.66 -17.80
N ILE A 362 -3.37 -3.15 -17.77
CA ILE A 362 -2.84 -4.02 -18.82
C ILE A 362 -2.59 -5.42 -18.27
N VAL A 363 -1.69 -5.57 -17.29
CA VAL A 363 -1.18 -6.90 -16.91
C VAL A 363 -2.24 -7.75 -16.21
N VAL A 364 -2.93 -7.20 -15.21
CA VAL A 364 -3.96 -7.94 -14.45
C VAL A 364 -5.11 -8.40 -15.36
N PRO A 365 -5.74 -7.54 -16.19
CA PRO A 365 -6.82 -7.97 -17.07
C PRO A 365 -6.40 -9.01 -18.12
N VAL A 366 -5.21 -8.86 -18.73
CA VAL A 366 -4.68 -9.83 -19.70
C VAL A 366 -4.45 -11.18 -19.05
N MET A 367 -3.87 -11.19 -17.85
CA MET A 367 -3.61 -12.44 -17.15
C MET A 367 -4.90 -13.14 -16.70
N LEU A 368 -5.90 -12.40 -16.21
CA LEU A 368 -7.20 -12.98 -15.87
C LEU A 368 -7.83 -13.66 -17.09
N ARG A 369 -7.75 -13.05 -18.28
CA ARG A 369 -8.24 -13.67 -19.53
C ARG A 369 -7.47 -14.93 -19.94
N LEU A 370 -6.15 -14.94 -19.75
CA LEU A 370 -5.30 -16.09 -20.09
C LEU A 370 -5.42 -17.24 -19.09
N THR A 371 -5.80 -16.94 -17.84
CA THR A 371 -5.81 -17.91 -16.74
C THR A 371 -7.20 -18.34 -16.30
N SER A 372 -8.26 -17.91 -16.99
CA SER A 372 -9.64 -18.37 -16.80
C SER A 372 -9.86 -19.90 -16.90
N GLY A 373 -8.82 -20.67 -17.27
CA GLY A 373 -8.85 -22.14 -17.32
C GLY A 373 -7.92 -22.86 -16.31
N ALA A 374 -7.11 -22.16 -15.52
CA ALA A 374 -6.19 -22.76 -14.55
C ALA A 374 -6.38 -22.13 -13.17
N GLY A 375 -6.74 -22.93 -12.17
CA GLY A 375 -7.14 -22.48 -10.84
C GLY A 375 -6.10 -21.62 -10.11
N ILE A 376 -6.13 -20.30 -10.30
CA ILE A 376 -5.55 -19.34 -9.36
C ILE A 376 -6.56 -19.18 -8.20
N GLY A 377 -6.65 -20.21 -7.36
CA GLY A 377 -7.44 -20.19 -6.12
C GLY A 377 -6.66 -19.67 -4.91
N ASP A 378 -5.38 -19.35 -5.07
CA ASP A 378 -4.52 -18.90 -3.97
C ASP A 378 -4.30 -17.38 -4.04
N GLY A 379 -4.88 -16.64 -3.08
CA GLY A 379 -4.71 -15.19 -2.94
C GLY A 379 -3.26 -14.74 -2.84
N GLN A 380 -2.34 -15.64 -2.45
CA GLN A 380 -0.90 -15.38 -2.49
C GLN A 380 -0.33 -15.32 -3.91
N GLY A 381 -0.89 -16.09 -4.85
CA GLY A 381 -0.48 -16.11 -6.26
C GLY A 381 -0.78 -14.79 -6.97
N VAL A 382 -2.00 -14.27 -6.80
CA VAL A 382 -2.42 -12.96 -7.36
C VAL A 382 -1.55 -11.83 -6.79
N ARG A 383 -1.28 -11.86 -5.48
CA ARG A 383 -0.42 -10.88 -4.81
C ARG A 383 1.00 -10.86 -5.40
N ARG A 384 1.64 -12.04 -5.52
CA ARG A 384 2.99 -12.16 -6.09
C ARG A 384 3.04 -11.71 -7.55
N LEU A 385 2.01 -12.04 -8.32
CA LEU A 385 1.90 -11.62 -9.71
C LEU A 385 1.85 -10.10 -9.83
N ILE A 386 0.96 -9.41 -9.09
CA ILE A 386 0.86 -7.95 -9.14
C ILE A 386 2.22 -7.31 -8.80
N LEU A 387 2.93 -7.85 -7.82
CA LEU A 387 4.26 -7.36 -7.46
C LEU A 387 5.27 -7.56 -8.60
N ASN A 388 5.31 -8.75 -9.20
CA ASN A 388 6.21 -9.03 -10.31
C ASN A 388 5.87 -8.18 -11.55
N ALA A 389 4.58 -7.97 -11.82
CA ALA A 389 4.11 -7.08 -12.88
C ALA A 389 4.65 -5.66 -12.70
N ARG A 390 4.50 -5.09 -11.50
CA ARG A 390 5.04 -3.75 -11.17
C ARG A 390 6.55 -3.69 -11.32
N ARG A 391 7.28 -4.70 -10.81
CA ARG A 391 8.75 -4.77 -10.91
C ARG A 391 9.22 -4.81 -12.36
N LEU A 392 8.61 -5.65 -13.19
CA LEU A 392 8.94 -5.75 -14.60
C LEU A 392 8.58 -4.46 -15.35
N SER A 393 7.44 -3.83 -15.02
CA SER A 393 7.06 -2.53 -15.58
C SER A 393 8.09 -1.45 -15.25
N ILE A 394 8.58 -1.36 -14.00
CA ILE A 394 9.62 -0.40 -13.62
C ILE A 394 10.88 -0.59 -14.48
N VAL A 395 11.35 -1.83 -14.64
CA VAL A 395 12.51 -2.13 -15.49
C VAL A 395 12.26 -1.70 -16.93
N LEU A 396 11.09 -2.04 -17.48
CA LEU A 396 10.72 -1.68 -18.85
C LEU A 396 10.66 -0.16 -19.06
N ILE A 397 10.03 0.57 -18.14
CA ILE A 397 9.87 2.03 -18.21
C ILE A 397 11.24 2.73 -18.18
N LEU A 398 12.12 2.31 -17.27
CA LEU A 398 13.47 2.87 -17.17
C LEU A 398 14.34 2.49 -18.37
N PHE A 399 14.18 1.27 -18.88
CA PHE A 399 14.85 0.84 -20.11
C PHE A 399 14.40 1.65 -21.33
N LEU A 400 13.11 1.98 -21.45
CA LEU A 400 12.61 2.88 -22.50
C LEU A 400 13.20 4.29 -22.37
N GLY A 401 13.28 4.82 -21.15
CA GLY A 401 13.94 6.11 -20.89
C GLY A 401 15.43 6.09 -21.24
N PHE A 402 16.15 5.03 -20.87
CA PHE A 402 17.55 4.83 -21.27
C PHE A 402 17.70 4.67 -22.79
N GLY A 403 16.80 3.94 -23.44
CA GLY A 403 16.78 3.78 -24.90
C GLY A 403 16.65 5.13 -25.60
N TYR A 404 15.73 5.99 -25.14
CA TYR A 404 15.61 7.35 -25.66
C TYR A 404 16.91 8.14 -25.44
N PHE A 405 17.47 8.13 -24.22
CA PHE A 405 18.76 8.76 -23.91
C PHE A 405 19.87 8.33 -24.88
N TYR A 406 19.98 7.03 -25.15
CA TYR A 406 20.98 6.47 -26.06
C TYR A 406 20.84 7.00 -27.49
N PHE A 407 19.62 7.05 -28.02
CA PHE A 407 19.37 7.53 -29.38
C PHE A 407 19.49 9.06 -29.52
N THR A 408 19.24 9.84 -28.46
CA THR A 408 19.28 11.32 -28.51
C THR A 408 20.55 11.94 -27.89
N ARG A 409 21.58 11.14 -27.63
CA ARG A 409 22.81 11.56 -26.91
C ARG A 409 23.48 12.84 -27.46
N SER A 410 23.39 13.08 -28.76
CA SER A 410 24.02 14.20 -29.47
C SER A 410 23.35 15.58 -29.24
N SER A 411 22.24 15.64 -28.49
CA SER A 411 21.53 16.91 -28.24
C SER A 411 22.00 17.55 -26.93
N ASP A 412 22.63 18.71 -26.99
CA ASP A 412 23.32 19.32 -25.82
C ASP A 412 22.39 19.98 -24.78
N ALA A 413 21.15 20.32 -25.13
CA ALA A 413 20.24 21.04 -24.23
C ALA A 413 19.26 20.11 -23.51
N LEU A 414 19.17 20.22 -22.18
CA LEU A 414 18.20 19.51 -21.34
C LEU A 414 16.74 19.96 -21.62
N ALA A 415 16.49 21.27 -21.73
CA ALA A 415 15.12 21.82 -21.76
C ALA A 415 14.23 21.34 -22.93
N PRO A 416 14.70 21.24 -24.19
CA PRO A 416 13.87 20.78 -25.30
C PRO A 416 13.34 19.35 -25.12
N ILE A 417 14.11 18.47 -24.48
CA ILE A 417 13.74 17.06 -24.27
C ILE A 417 12.51 16.95 -23.36
N GLY A 418 12.43 17.77 -22.31
CA GLY A 418 11.31 17.75 -21.38
C GLY A 418 9.99 18.27 -21.98
N LEU A 419 10.07 19.22 -22.91
CA LEU A 419 8.90 19.81 -23.59
C LEU A 419 8.20 18.81 -24.52
N ILE A 420 8.95 17.88 -25.12
CA ILE A 420 8.39 16.77 -25.90
C ILE A 420 7.45 15.95 -25.02
N SER A 421 7.90 15.54 -23.83
CA SER A 421 7.06 14.78 -22.89
C SER A 421 5.84 15.55 -22.39
N PHE A 422 5.99 16.84 -22.08
CA PHE A 422 4.87 17.68 -21.64
C PHE A 422 3.79 17.78 -22.72
N THR A 423 4.20 17.89 -23.99
CA THR A 423 3.26 17.90 -25.13
C THR A 423 2.51 16.58 -25.29
N GLY A 424 3.18 15.45 -25.03
CA GLY A 424 2.57 14.12 -25.08
C GLY A 424 1.51 13.92 -23.99
N VAL A 425 1.79 14.30 -22.74
CA VAL A 425 0.80 14.17 -21.64
C VAL A 425 -0.30 15.23 -21.70
N ALA A 426 -0.05 16.39 -22.31
CA ALA A 426 -1.08 17.41 -22.52
C ALA A 426 -2.27 16.91 -23.37
N GLN A 427 -2.08 15.83 -24.15
CA GLN A 427 -3.16 15.23 -24.94
C GLN A 427 -4.31 14.66 -24.09
N PHE A 428 -4.08 14.43 -22.79
CA PHE A 428 -5.13 13.98 -21.87
C PHE A 428 -6.01 15.15 -21.38
N LEU A 429 -5.50 16.39 -21.46
CA LEU A 429 -6.15 17.56 -20.88
C LEU A 429 -7.55 17.85 -21.46
N PRO A 430 -7.78 17.83 -22.79
CA PRO A 430 -9.12 18.07 -23.35
C PRO A 430 -10.16 17.06 -22.82
N ALA A 431 -9.79 15.78 -22.74
CA ALA A 431 -10.68 14.74 -22.23
C ALA A 431 -10.98 14.89 -20.72
N ILE A 432 -9.99 15.32 -19.92
CA ILE A 432 -10.17 15.62 -18.49
C ILE A 432 -11.13 16.81 -18.31
N ILE A 433 -10.90 17.91 -19.05
CA ILE A 433 -11.76 19.10 -18.98
C ILE A 433 -13.18 18.75 -19.42
N ALA A 434 -13.34 18.07 -20.56
CA ALA A 434 -14.65 17.61 -21.01
C ALA A 434 -15.32 16.69 -19.98
N GLY A 435 -14.56 15.79 -19.37
CA GLY A 435 -15.07 14.91 -18.32
C GLY A 435 -15.61 15.65 -17.10
N LEU A 436 -15.01 16.78 -16.73
CA LEU A 436 -15.40 17.60 -15.58
C LEU A 436 -16.58 18.54 -15.85
N PHE A 437 -16.72 19.04 -17.09
CA PHE A 437 -17.64 20.14 -17.39
C PHE A 437 -18.67 19.84 -18.47
N TRP A 438 -18.44 18.84 -19.33
CA TRP A 438 -19.32 18.53 -20.45
C TRP A 438 -20.09 17.24 -20.19
N ARG A 439 -21.43 17.37 -20.09
CA ARG A 439 -22.34 16.24 -19.86
C ARG A 439 -22.30 15.22 -20.98
N ASP A 440 -22.38 15.69 -22.22
CA ASP A 440 -22.62 14.84 -23.40
C ASP A 440 -21.34 14.31 -24.07
N ALA A 441 -20.17 14.54 -23.47
CA ALA A 441 -18.91 14.00 -23.98
C ALA A 441 -18.91 12.45 -23.98
N SER A 442 -18.56 11.82 -25.11
CA SER A 442 -18.64 10.37 -25.28
C SER A 442 -17.28 9.65 -25.17
N ALA A 443 -17.31 8.38 -24.74
CA ALA A 443 -16.12 7.55 -24.62
C ALA A 443 -15.42 7.32 -25.98
N LYS A 444 -16.21 7.12 -27.05
CA LYS A 444 -15.70 6.89 -28.41
C LYS A 444 -14.96 8.13 -28.92
N ALA A 445 -15.52 9.31 -28.68
CA ALA A 445 -14.90 10.57 -29.05
C ALA A 445 -13.61 10.81 -28.26
N ALA A 446 -13.60 10.54 -26.96
CA ALA A 446 -12.40 10.65 -26.12
C ALA A 446 -11.25 9.74 -26.60
N ILE A 447 -11.55 8.48 -26.94
CA ILE A 447 -10.56 7.55 -27.49
C ILE A 447 -9.97 8.08 -28.81
N ALA A 448 -10.83 8.49 -29.75
CA ALA A 448 -10.41 9.00 -31.04
C ALA A 448 -9.59 10.29 -30.91
N ALA A 449 -10.03 11.21 -30.05
CA ALA A 449 -9.38 12.49 -29.80
C ALA A 449 -7.96 12.34 -29.25
N ILE A 450 -7.80 11.52 -28.20
CA ILE A 450 -6.50 11.25 -27.58
C ILE A 450 -5.58 10.55 -28.59
N ALA A 451 -6.09 9.58 -29.36
CA ALA A 451 -5.31 8.88 -30.37
C ALA A 451 -4.82 9.83 -31.49
N VAL A 452 -5.69 10.70 -32.01
CA VAL A 452 -5.32 11.68 -33.03
C VAL A 452 -4.31 12.68 -32.49
N GLY A 453 -4.55 13.27 -31.32
CA GLY A 453 -3.61 14.20 -30.69
C GLY A 453 -2.22 13.57 -30.47
N PHE A 454 -2.19 12.32 -30.02
CA PHE A 454 -0.95 11.59 -29.81
C PHE A 454 -0.22 11.24 -31.12
N LEU A 455 -0.93 10.87 -32.18
CA LEU A 455 -0.33 10.63 -33.50
C LEU A 455 0.31 11.91 -34.06
N ILE A 456 -0.37 13.04 -33.92
CA ILE A 456 0.16 14.35 -34.34
C ILE A 456 1.38 14.72 -33.49
N TRP A 457 1.36 14.49 -32.18
CA TRP A 457 2.51 14.69 -31.31
C TRP A 457 3.70 13.79 -31.68
N LEU A 458 3.44 12.50 -31.93
CA LEU A 458 4.44 11.53 -32.35
C LEU A 458 5.13 12.00 -33.63
N TRP A 459 4.34 12.51 -34.57
CA TRP A 459 4.79 13.02 -35.84
C TRP A 459 5.55 14.34 -35.73
N SER A 460 4.99 15.34 -35.05
CA SER A 460 5.49 16.74 -35.04
C SER A 460 6.50 17.06 -33.95
N SER A 461 6.60 16.24 -32.89
CA SER A 461 7.46 16.51 -31.73
C SER A 461 8.43 15.36 -31.44
N LEU A 462 7.94 14.12 -31.29
CA LEU A 462 8.82 12.99 -30.92
C LEU A 462 9.72 12.57 -32.09
N LEU A 463 9.17 12.39 -33.29
CA LEU A 463 9.93 11.96 -34.47
C LEU A 463 11.10 12.91 -34.81
N PRO A 464 10.94 14.25 -34.86
CA PRO A 464 12.03 15.20 -35.09
C PRO A 464 13.23 15.04 -34.13
N SER A 465 13.01 14.57 -32.90
CA SER A 465 14.09 14.38 -31.94
C SER A 465 15.13 13.33 -32.37
N PHE A 466 14.79 12.48 -33.33
CA PHE A 466 15.70 11.47 -33.90
C PHE A 466 16.40 11.94 -35.18
N ALA A 467 16.15 13.16 -35.66
CA ALA A 467 16.69 13.66 -36.92
C ALA A 467 18.23 13.70 -36.96
N SER A 468 18.88 13.96 -35.82
CA SER A 468 20.35 13.94 -35.72
C SER A 468 20.94 12.52 -35.73
N SER A 469 20.17 11.52 -35.31
CA SER A 469 20.60 10.12 -35.23
C SER A 469 20.23 9.27 -36.46
N SER A 470 19.22 9.69 -37.23
CA SER A 470 18.64 8.89 -38.31
C SER A 470 18.55 9.71 -39.60
N PRO A 471 19.31 9.34 -40.65
CA PRO A 471 19.24 10.01 -41.95
C PRO A 471 17.84 9.96 -42.57
N LEU A 472 17.11 8.86 -42.38
CA LEU A 472 15.74 8.71 -42.86
C LEU A 472 14.81 9.76 -42.24
N VAL A 473 14.94 10.01 -40.93
CA VAL A 473 14.14 11.03 -40.24
C VAL A 473 14.53 12.42 -40.72
N ALA A 474 15.81 12.68 -40.94
CA ALA A 474 16.28 13.95 -41.52
C ALA A 474 15.67 14.21 -42.91
N THR A 475 15.56 13.20 -43.77
CA THR A 475 14.87 13.32 -45.08
C THR A 475 13.39 13.61 -44.90
N ILE A 476 12.71 12.93 -43.97
CA ILE A 476 11.28 13.20 -43.67
C ILE A 476 11.09 14.64 -43.14
N MET A 477 12.02 15.17 -42.34
CA MET A 477 11.99 16.58 -41.90
C MET A 477 12.14 17.55 -43.08
N ALA A 478 12.98 17.21 -44.05
CA ALA A 478 13.31 18.09 -45.17
C ALA A 478 12.22 18.10 -46.26
N GLU A 479 11.75 16.92 -46.66
CA GLU A 479 10.89 16.76 -47.84
C GLU A 479 9.45 16.33 -47.50
N GLY A 480 9.23 15.86 -46.27
CA GLY A 480 8.00 15.18 -45.89
C GLY A 480 7.97 13.71 -46.34
N PRO A 481 6.98 12.94 -45.86
CA PRO A 481 6.82 11.54 -46.21
C PRO A 481 6.54 11.42 -47.70
N PHE A 482 7.25 10.52 -48.39
CA PHE A 482 7.14 10.31 -49.84
C PHE A 482 7.35 11.57 -50.69
N GLY A 483 8.08 12.57 -50.17
CA GLY A 483 8.33 13.84 -50.85
C GLY A 483 7.16 14.83 -50.81
N ILE A 484 6.14 14.60 -49.98
CA ILE A 484 4.97 15.47 -49.89
C ILE A 484 5.21 16.58 -48.85
N TRP A 485 5.58 17.77 -49.32
CA TRP A 485 6.03 18.90 -48.50
C TRP A 485 5.03 19.37 -47.43
N TRP A 486 3.72 19.28 -47.69
CA TRP A 486 2.67 19.70 -46.72
C TRP A 486 2.52 18.78 -45.49
N LEU A 487 3.16 17.60 -45.49
CA LEU A 487 3.14 16.65 -44.37
C LEU A 487 4.42 16.73 -43.53
N ARG A 488 5.29 17.71 -43.79
CA ARG A 488 6.51 17.91 -42.99
C ARG A 488 6.16 18.08 -41.51
N PRO A 489 6.81 17.34 -40.60
CA PRO A 489 6.51 17.37 -39.16
C PRO A 489 6.47 18.74 -38.49
N GLN A 490 7.32 19.67 -38.90
CA GLN A 490 7.39 21.03 -38.33
C GLN A 490 6.70 22.09 -39.21
N ALA A 491 6.05 21.67 -40.30
CA ALA A 491 5.32 22.53 -41.23
C ALA A 491 4.05 21.82 -41.73
N LEU A 492 3.31 21.17 -40.82
CA LEU A 492 2.07 20.48 -41.15
C LEU A 492 1.08 21.42 -41.83
N PHE A 493 0.47 20.92 -42.91
CA PHE A 493 -0.44 21.65 -43.78
C PHE A 493 0.19 22.90 -44.44
N GLY A 494 1.51 22.93 -44.55
CA GLY A 494 2.25 24.04 -45.16
C GLY A 494 2.32 25.31 -44.29
N MET A 495 2.00 25.20 -43.00
CA MET A 495 2.10 26.32 -42.06
C MET A 495 3.54 26.49 -41.59
N GLU A 496 4.26 27.40 -42.26
CA GLU A 496 5.65 27.79 -41.93
C GLU A 496 5.68 29.08 -41.09
N GLY A 497 6.74 29.28 -40.31
CA GLY A 497 6.98 30.51 -39.54
C GLY A 497 6.55 30.49 -38.06
N LEU A 498 5.97 29.38 -37.59
CA LEU A 498 5.77 29.14 -36.14
C LEU A 498 6.99 28.44 -35.54
N ASP A 499 7.25 28.69 -34.26
CA ASP A 499 8.20 27.89 -33.48
C ASP A 499 7.81 26.40 -33.52
N PRO A 500 8.76 25.46 -33.71
CA PRO A 500 8.45 24.04 -33.83
C PRO A 500 7.67 23.46 -32.64
N LEU A 501 7.91 23.95 -31.42
CA LEU A 501 7.14 23.52 -30.25
C LEU A 501 5.72 24.08 -30.32
N ALA A 502 5.57 25.37 -30.60
CA ALA A 502 4.26 26.01 -30.73
C ALA A 502 3.41 25.34 -31.81
N HIS A 503 4.02 25.01 -32.95
CA HIS A 503 3.39 24.27 -34.05
C HIS A 503 2.88 22.89 -33.61
N ALA A 504 3.72 22.10 -32.92
CA ALA A 504 3.34 20.78 -32.43
C ALA A 504 2.23 20.84 -31.38
N VAL A 505 2.31 21.78 -30.43
CA VAL A 505 1.29 22.00 -29.39
C VAL A 505 -0.04 22.41 -30.03
N PHE A 506 -0.01 23.37 -30.94
CA PHE A 506 -1.19 23.88 -31.63
C PHE A 506 -1.92 22.76 -32.37
N TRP A 507 -1.27 22.06 -33.31
CA TRP A 507 -1.94 21.06 -34.13
C TRP A 507 -2.38 19.83 -33.34
N SER A 508 -1.57 19.36 -32.40
CA SER A 508 -1.94 18.19 -31.60
C SER A 508 -3.17 18.48 -30.72
N LEU A 509 -3.18 19.59 -29.99
CA LEU A 509 -4.31 19.96 -29.13
C LEU A 509 -5.53 20.42 -29.93
N PHE A 510 -5.35 21.13 -31.05
CA PHE A 510 -6.44 21.57 -31.91
C PHE A 510 -7.18 20.39 -32.52
N LEU A 511 -6.47 19.43 -33.11
CA LEU A 511 -7.09 18.24 -33.72
C LEU A 511 -7.68 17.32 -32.66
N ASN A 512 -7.00 17.14 -31.52
CA ASN A 512 -7.53 16.39 -30.37
C ASN A 512 -8.86 16.99 -29.90
N THR A 513 -8.89 18.29 -29.61
CA THR A 513 -10.08 18.98 -29.11
C THR A 513 -11.20 18.99 -30.15
N THR A 514 -10.87 19.22 -31.43
CA THR A 514 -11.85 19.19 -32.53
C THR A 514 -12.48 17.81 -32.69
N VAL A 515 -11.69 16.74 -32.67
CA VAL A 515 -12.19 15.36 -32.75
C VAL A 515 -13.02 15.00 -31.52
N LEU A 516 -12.64 15.48 -30.33
CA LEU A 516 -13.43 15.28 -29.12
C LEU A 516 -14.79 15.95 -29.24
N ILE A 517 -14.82 17.20 -29.74
CA ILE A 517 -16.05 17.98 -29.87
C ILE A 517 -16.96 17.36 -30.92
N LEU A 518 -16.48 17.25 -32.17
CA LEU A 518 -17.27 16.73 -33.27
C LEU A 518 -17.66 15.27 -33.03
N GLY A 519 -16.73 14.45 -32.53
CA GLY A 519 -17.00 13.06 -32.18
C GLY A 519 -18.07 12.92 -31.12
N SER A 520 -18.08 13.76 -30.08
CA SER A 520 -19.10 13.70 -29.03
C SER A 520 -20.47 14.14 -29.55
N LEU A 521 -20.52 15.11 -30.47
CA LEU A 521 -21.76 15.53 -31.13
C LEU A 521 -22.31 14.47 -32.10
N MET A 522 -21.44 13.64 -32.68
CA MET A 522 -21.80 12.61 -33.66
C MET A 522 -22.05 11.24 -33.04
N THR A 523 -21.80 11.04 -31.75
CA THR A 523 -21.91 9.73 -31.10
C THR A 523 -22.80 9.79 -29.86
N SER A 524 -23.53 8.71 -29.61
CA SER A 524 -24.33 8.56 -28.38
C SER A 524 -23.49 7.97 -27.24
N GLN A 525 -23.83 8.36 -26.01
CA GLN A 525 -23.30 7.79 -24.78
C GLN A 525 -24.01 6.48 -24.42
N SER A 526 -23.26 5.52 -23.87
CA SER A 526 -23.87 4.35 -23.19
C SER A 526 -24.62 4.74 -21.90
N ALA A 527 -25.46 3.85 -21.35
CA ALA A 527 -26.16 4.15 -20.08
C ALA A 527 -25.17 4.32 -18.92
N LEU A 528 -24.12 3.50 -18.87
CA LEU A 528 -23.04 3.63 -17.88
C LEU A 528 -22.29 4.98 -17.99
N GLU A 529 -22.08 5.48 -19.21
CA GLU A 529 -21.49 6.81 -19.43
C GLU A 529 -22.39 7.92 -18.88
N HIS A 530 -23.71 7.85 -19.09
CA HIS A 530 -24.65 8.83 -18.57
C HIS A 530 -24.67 8.86 -17.03
N VAL A 531 -24.68 7.68 -16.38
CA VAL A 531 -24.65 7.58 -14.91
C VAL A 531 -23.34 8.18 -14.36
N GLN A 532 -22.20 7.84 -14.96
CA GLN A 532 -20.90 8.36 -14.52
C GLN A 532 -20.77 9.87 -14.79
N ALA A 533 -21.29 10.37 -15.91
CA ALA A 533 -21.34 11.79 -16.22
C ALA A 533 -22.09 12.58 -15.14
N ALA A 534 -23.24 12.08 -14.69
CA ALA A 534 -24.02 12.71 -13.64
C ALA A 534 -23.27 12.76 -12.31
N LEU A 535 -22.58 11.69 -11.91
CA LEU A 535 -21.77 11.65 -10.68
C LEU A 535 -20.61 12.66 -10.72
N PHE A 536 -19.88 12.73 -11.84
CA PHE A 536 -18.78 13.70 -12.03
C PHE A 536 -19.28 15.15 -12.06
N LEU A 537 -20.45 15.38 -12.67
CA LEU A 537 -21.06 16.71 -12.75
C LEU A 537 -21.62 17.20 -11.41
N ASN A 538 -22.18 16.30 -10.61
CA ASN A 538 -22.82 16.64 -9.33
C ASN A 538 -21.87 16.67 -8.13
N ALA A 539 -20.62 16.21 -8.26
CA ALA A 539 -19.63 16.24 -7.19
C ALA A 539 -19.41 17.63 -6.55
N SER A 540 -19.74 18.73 -7.26
CA SER A 540 -19.62 20.10 -6.72
C SER A 540 -20.79 20.55 -5.84
N ASN A 541 -21.97 19.93 -5.98
CA ASN A 541 -23.20 20.38 -5.34
C ASN A 541 -23.47 19.57 -4.06
N SER A 542 -23.04 20.09 -2.91
CA SER A 542 -23.40 19.54 -1.59
C SER A 542 -24.83 19.92 -1.14
N ALA A 543 -25.75 20.17 -2.07
CA ALA A 543 -27.15 20.44 -1.75
C ALA A 543 -28.07 19.70 -2.73
N PRO A 544 -29.12 19.02 -2.25
CA PRO A 544 -30.23 18.62 -3.10
C PRO A 544 -30.99 19.90 -3.47
N ALA A 545 -30.55 20.58 -4.52
CA ALA A 545 -31.27 21.72 -5.06
C ALA A 545 -32.51 21.19 -5.79
N ALA A 546 -33.61 21.13 -5.04
CA ALA A 546 -34.96 20.95 -5.55
C ALA A 546 -35.29 22.10 -6.52
N SER A 547 -34.94 21.92 -7.80
CA SER A 547 -35.54 22.72 -8.86
C SER A 547 -36.96 22.21 -9.08
N PRO A 548 -37.99 23.08 -9.10
CA PRO A 548 -39.37 22.63 -9.28
C PRO A 548 -39.52 22.09 -10.70
N ILE A 549 -39.58 20.77 -10.79
CA ILE A 549 -39.89 20.03 -12.00
C ILE A 549 -41.29 20.45 -12.47
N ARG A 550 -41.35 21.34 -13.47
CA ARG A 550 -42.55 21.57 -14.29
C ARG A 550 -42.33 20.82 -15.58
N GLY A 551 -42.97 19.67 -15.73
CA GLY A 551 -42.83 18.85 -16.91
C GLY A 551 -44.14 18.59 -17.62
N THR A 552 -44.01 18.37 -18.93
CA THR A 552 -45.09 18.08 -19.88
C THR A 552 -45.38 16.58 -20.01
N ALA A 553 -44.79 15.73 -19.16
CA ALA A 553 -44.98 14.28 -19.21
C ALA A 553 -46.41 13.88 -18.86
N THR A 554 -46.95 12.95 -19.65
CA THR A 554 -48.24 12.32 -19.33
C THR A 554 -48.05 11.26 -18.24
N ALA A 555 -49.12 10.96 -17.50
CA ALA A 555 -49.09 9.88 -16.51
C ALA A 555 -48.77 8.51 -17.14
N ASP A 556 -49.12 8.30 -18.41
CA ASP A 556 -48.83 7.04 -19.13
C ASP A 556 -47.31 6.86 -19.36
N ASP A 557 -46.59 7.94 -19.69
CA ASP A 557 -45.14 7.88 -19.90
C ASP A 557 -44.40 7.50 -18.60
N LEU A 558 -44.81 8.11 -17.48
CA LEU A 558 -44.27 7.81 -16.16
C LEU A 558 -44.64 6.40 -15.70
N PHE A 559 -45.86 5.94 -16.02
CA PHE A 559 -46.30 4.59 -15.69
C PHE A 559 -45.48 3.53 -16.41
N LEU A 560 -45.13 3.77 -17.67
CA LEU A 560 -44.38 2.81 -18.47
C LEU A 560 -42.94 2.63 -17.94
N VAL A 561 -42.29 3.71 -17.51
CA VAL A 561 -40.98 3.67 -16.84
C VAL A 561 -41.08 3.02 -15.45
N ALA A 562 -42.07 3.41 -14.65
CA ALA A 562 -42.31 2.85 -13.33
C ALA A 562 -42.59 1.33 -13.39
N ARG A 563 -43.40 0.87 -14.36
CA ARG A 563 -43.73 -0.54 -14.57
C ARG A 563 -42.48 -1.38 -14.83
N ARG A 564 -41.51 -0.86 -15.58
CA ARG A 564 -40.30 -1.60 -15.94
C ARG A 564 -39.32 -1.69 -14.75
N VAL A 565 -39.22 -0.63 -13.94
CA VAL A 565 -38.28 -0.56 -12.81
C VAL A 565 -38.84 -1.18 -11.52
N LEU A 566 -40.13 -1.01 -11.24
CA LEU A 566 -40.78 -1.47 -10.00
C LEU A 566 -41.60 -2.74 -10.19
N GLY A 567 -41.84 -3.17 -11.43
CA GLY A 567 -42.75 -4.26 -11.78
C GLY A 567 -44.21 -3.78 -11.92
N HIS A 568 -45.04 -4.60 -12.58
CA HIS A 568 -46.41 -4.24 -12.94
C HIS A 568 -47.29 -3.94 -11.74
N ASP A 569 -47.35 -4.85 -10.77
CA ASP A 569 -48.26 -4.73 -9.63
C ASP A 569 -47.95 -3.50 -8.77
N ARG A 570 -46.66 -3.18 -8.61
CA ARG A 570 -46.21 -2.05 -7.79
C ARG A 570 -46.43 -0.70 -8.47
N ALA A 571 -46.18 -0.63 -9.77
CA ALA A 571 -46.48 0.57 -10.55
C ALA A 571 -47.99 0.84 -10.60
N VAL A 572 -48.82 -0.21 -10.79
CA VAL A 572 -50.28 -0.06 -10.77
C VAL A 572 -50.76 0.41 -9.41
N ALA A 573 -50.21 -0.12 -8.31
CA ALA A 573 -50.57 0.31 -6.95
C ALA A 573 -50.31 1.83 -6.75
N LEU A 574 -49.10 2.31 -7.06
CA LEU A 574 -48.71 3.71 -6.87
C LEU A 574 -49.59 4.68 -7.68
N PHE A 575 -49.82 4.38 -8.96
CA PHE A 575 -50.65 5.25 -9.79
C PHE A 575 -52.14 5.16 -9.45
N SER A 576 -52.63 3.98 -9.04
CA SER A 576 -54.02 3.83 -8.61
C SER A 576 -54.32 4.57 -7.32
N GLU A 577 -53.34 4.68 -6.42
CA GLU A 577 -53.45 5.44 -5.17
C GLU A 577 -53.51 6.94 -5.45
N GLU A 578 -52.63 7.45 -6.32
CA GLU A 578 -52.64 8.85 -6.74
C GLU A 578 -53.94 9.20 -7.50
N ALA A 579 -54.40 8.32 -8.40
CA ALA A 579 -55.65 8.49 -9.12
C ALA A 579 -56.88 8.54 -8.19
N LYS A 580 -56.90 7.73 -7.13
CA LYS A 580 -57.94 7.78 -6.08
C LYS A 580 -57.92 9.09 -5.31
N GLN A 581 -56.73 9.60 -4.97
CA GLN A 581 -56.58 10.88 -4.28
C GLN A 581 -57.03 12.05 -5.16
N ALA A 582 -56.72 12.01 -6.46
CA ALA A 582 -57.13 13.02 -7.44
C ALA A 582 -58.58 12.88 -7.94
N ARG A 583 -59.29 11.79 -7.57
CA ARG A 583 -60.67 11.46 -8.00
C ARG A 583 -60.87 11.44 -9.53
N MET A 584 -59.86 11.01 -10.26
CA MET A 584 -59.90 10.94 -11.72
C MET A 584 -59.16 9.69 -12.23
N PRO A 585 -59.47 9.17 -13.42
CA PRO A 585 -58.70 8.09 -14.01
C PRO A 585 -57.25 8.52 -14.26
N TRP A 586 -56.31 7.61 -14.02
CA TRP A 586 -54.87 7.84 -14.19
C TRP A 586 -54.47 8.33 -15.60
N THR A 587 -55.20 7.96 -16.65
CA THR A 587 -54.97 8.39 -18.04
C THR A 587 -55.23 9.88 -18.27
N SER A 588 -55.96 10.53 -17.36
CA SER A 588 -56.25 11.96 -17.36
C SER A 588 -55.50 12.73 -16.28
N LEU A 589 -54.60 12.04 -15.55
CA LEU A 589 -53.90 12.60 -14.41
C LEU A 589 -52.72 13.43 -14.88
N GLU A 590 -52.67 14.70 -14.47
CA GLU A 590 -51.45 15.50 -14.56
C GLU A 590 -50.55 15.16 -13.36
N PRO A 591 -49.35 14.60 -13.57
CA PRO A 591 -48.49 14.16 -12.47
C PRO A 591 -48.07 15.36 -11.59
N SER A 592 -48.48 15.33 -10.32
CA SER A 592 -48.09 16.38 -9.38
C SER A 592 -46.57 16.33 -9.09
N PRO A 593 -45.89 17.46 -8.85
CA PRO A 593 -44.48 17.44 -8.44
C PRO A 593 -44.22 16.65 -7.15
N ALA A 594 -45.24 16.48 -6.30
CA ALA A 594 -45.17 15.63 -5.13
C ALA A 594 -45.16 14.14 -5.51
N PHE A 595 -46.03 13.73 -6.44
CA PHE A 595 -46.08 12.37 -6.96
C PHE A 595 -44.79 11.97 -7.69
N ILE A 596 -44.22 12.87 -8.51
CA ILE A 596 -42.94 12.60 -9.21
C ILE A 596 -41.81 12.32 -8.21
N ARG A 597 -41.74 13.05 -7.10
CA ARG A 597 -40.75 12.80 -6.03
C ARG A 597 -40.99 11.47 -5.30
N THR A 598 -42.25 11.11 -5.08
CA THR A 598 -42.61 9.81 -4.50
C THR A 598 -42.19 8.67 -5.43
N LEU A 599 -42.48 8.82 -6.73
CA LEU A 599 -42.09 7.87 -7.77
C LEU A 599 -40.56 7.73 -7.86
N GLU A 600 -39.84 8.85 -7.80
CA GLU A 600 -38.37 8.89 -7.77
C GLU A 600 -37.81 8.17 -6.55
N ARG A 601 -38.41 8.37 -5.38
CA ARG A 601 -37.97 7.71 -4.14
C ARG A 601 -38.19 6.20 -4.18
N GLU A 602 -39.33 5.76 -4.71
CA GLU A 602 -39.63 4.33 -4.87
C GLU A 602 -38.68 3.68 -5.89
N MET A 603 -38.45 4.33 -7.04
CA MET A 603 -37.49 3.85 -8.06
C MET A 603 -36.05 3.86 -7.53
N ALA A 604 -35.66 4.85 -6.74
CA ALA A 604 -34.35 4.94 -6.11
C ALA A 604 -34.06 3.75 -5.20
N GLY A 605 -35.09 3.15 -4.60
CA GLY A 605 -34.98 1.92 -3.81
C GLY A 605 -34.53 0.70 -4.61
N SER A 606 -34.79 0.68 -5.93
CA SER A 606 -34.43 -0.43 -6.82
C SER A 606 -33.18 -0.14 -7.66
N ILE A 607 -33.04 1.07 -8.21
CA ILE A 607 -31.99 1.42 -9.19
C ILE A 607 -30.97 2.46 -8.69
N GLY A 608 -31.11 2.92 -7.44
CA GLY A 608 -30.28 3.97 -6.85
C GLY A 608 -30.76 5.38 -7.19
N ALA A 609 -30.57 6.31 -6.24
CA ALA A 609 -31.13 7.67 -6.30
C ALA A 609 -30.70 8.47 -7.54
N ALA A 610 -29.43 8.38 -7.94
CA ALA A 610 -28.93 9.11 -9.12
C ALA A 610 -29.53 8.59 -10.44
N SER A 611 -29.68 7.27 -10.58
CA SER A 611 -30.26 6.64 -11.78
C SER A 611 -31.77 6.92 -11.89
N ALA A 612 -32.48 6.83 -10.77
CA ALA A 612 -33.92 7.14 -10.69
C ALA A 612 -34.20 8.61 -11.05
N HIS A 613 -33.39 9.52 -10.50
CA HIS A 613 -33.49 10.95 -10.81
C HIS A 613 -33.31 11.22 -12.31
N VAL A 614 -32.33 10.58 -12.95
CA VAL A 614 -32.05 10.77 -14.38
C VAL A 614 -33.16 10.21 -15.27
N MET A 615 -33.66 9.00 -14.98
CA MET A 615 -34.77 8.41 -15.75
C MET A 615 -36.04 9.27 -15.69
N LEU A 616 -36.42 9.72 -14.50
CA LEU A 616 -37.62 10.55 -14.33
C LEU A 616 -37.45 11.96 -14.87
N SER A 617 -36.31 12.61 -14.63
CA SER A 617 -36.06 13.96 -15.17
C SER A 617 -36.13 13.99 -16.69
N LYS A 618 -35.64 12.98 -17.41
CA LYS A 618 -35.75 12.90 -18.87
C LYS A 618 -37.18 12.74 -19.37
N VAL A 619 -37.97 11.86 -18.76
CA VAL A 619 -39.40 11.70 -19.11
C VAL A 619 -40.14 12.99 -18.86
N VAL A 620 -39.91 13.61 -17.69
CA VAL A 620 -40.61 14.81 -17.26
C VAL A 620 -40.21 16.06 -18.06
N SER A 621 -38.98 16.13 -18.57
CA SER A 621 -38.50 17.24 -19.42
C SER A 621 -39.09 17.24 -20.84
N GLY A 622 -39.82 16.21 -21.28
CA GLY A 622 -40.48 16.19 -22.59
C GLY A 622 -39.53 16.10 -23.79
N ASP A 623 -38.23 15.88 -23.56
CA ASP A 623 -37.30 15.56 -24.63
C ASP A 623 -37.72 14.21 -25.21
N ALA A 624 -38.04 14.18 -26.51
CA ALA A 624 -38.45 12.99 -27.24
C ALA A 624 -37.29 11.97 -27.32
N VAL A 625 -37.01 11.32 -26.20
CA VAL A 625 -36.20 10.12 -26.09
C VAL A 625 -37.09 9.00 -26.60
N SER A 626 -36.64 8.29 -27.64
CA SER A 626 -37.41 7.16 -28.18
C SER A 626 -37.65 6.16 -27.05
N LEU A 627 -38.85 5.58 -27.02
CA LEU A 627 -39.24 4.52 -26.10
C LEU A 627 -38.16 3.41 -26.00
N GLU A 628 -37.43 3.21 -27.10
CA GLU A 628 -36.32 2.30 -27.30
C GLU A 628 -35.06 2.64 -26.49
N GLU A 629 -34.69 3.93 -26.36
CA GLU A 629 -33.56 4.36 -25.52
C GLU A 629 -33.88 4.24 -24.02
N VAL A 630 -35.12 4.53 -23.61
CA VAL A 630 -35.57 4.30 -22.22
C VAL A 630 -35.64 2.81 -21.91
N MET A 631 -36.10 1.99 -22.86
CA MET A 631 -36.10 0.53 -22.77
C MET A 631 -34.67 -0.03 -22.65
N GLN A 632 -33.72 0.47 -23.45
CA GLN A 632 -32.33 0.06 -23.39
C GLN A 632 -31.66 0.50 -22.08
N MET A 633 -31.93 1.71 -21.58
CA MET A 633 -31.44 2.15 -20.28
C MET A 633 -31.99 1.30 -19.13
N ALA A 634 -33.26 0.89 -19.18
CA ALA A 634 -33.84 0.01 -18.17
C ALA A 634 -33.21 -1.39 -18.19
N ASP A 635 -32.95 -1.95 -19.38
CA ASP A 635 -32.33 -3.28 -19.52
C ASP A 635 -30.85 -3.28 -19.12
N GLU A 636 -30.08 -2.24 -19.51
CA GLU A 636 -28.68 -2.08 -19.08
C GLU A 636 -28.58 -1.82 -17.56
N THR A 637 -29.52 -1.08 -16.97
CA THR A 637 -29.57 -0.84 -15.53
C THR A 637 -29.97 -2.11 -14.78
N GLN A 638 -30.92 -2.89 -15.29
CA GLN A 638 -31.31 -4.17 -14.69
C GLN A 638 -30.14 -5.16 -14.69
N GLN A 639 -29.41 -5.27 -15.80
CA GLN A 639 -28.19 -6.08 -15.86
C GLN A 639 -27.10 -5.55 -14.92
N ALA A 640 -26.94 -4.23 -14.81
CA ALA A 640 -25.97 -3.63 -13.91
C ALA A 640 -26.35 -3.84 -12.43
N ILE A 641 -27.64 -3.85 -12.08
CA ILE A 641 -28.13 -4.17 -10.74
C ILE A 641 -27.92 -5.64 -10.45
N GLU A 642 -28.28 -6.55 -11.35
CA GLU A 642 -28.04 -7.98 -11.18
C GLU A 642 -26.57 -8.27 -10.96
N TYR A 643 -25.70 -7.65 -11.77
CA TYR A 643 -24.25 -7.72 -11.61
C TYR A 643 -23.77 -7.08 -10.29
N SER A 644 -24.35 -5.93 -9.89
CA SER A 644 -24.01 -5.26 -8.62
C SER A 644 -24.46 -6.08 -7.41
N GLN A 645 -25.62 -6.72 -7.47
CA GLN A 645 -26.14 -7.60 -6.42
C GLN A 645 -25.32 -8.88 -6.32
N GLU A 646 -24.89 -9.45 -7.45
CA GLU A 646 -23.97 -10.58 -7.49
C GLU A 646 -22.60 -10.20 -6.92
N LEU A 647 -22.11 -9.00 -7.25
CA LEU A 647 -20.87 -8.45 -6.71
C LEU A 647 -20.99 -8.15 -5.20
N GLU A 648 -22.13 -7.63 -4.73
CA GLU A 648 -22.40 -7.40 -3.31
C GLU A 648 -22.50 -8.71 -2.54
N ARG A 649 -23.16 -9.73 -3.08
CA ARG A 649 -23.19 -11.08 -2.48
C ARG A 649 -21.79 -11.67 -2.39
N THR A 650 -21.03 -11.59 -3.47
CA THR A 650 -19.64 -12.07 -3.51
C THR A 650 -18.76 -11.30 -2.52
N SER A 651 -18.92 -9.98 -2.44
CA SER A 651 -18.22 -9.10 -1.51
C SER A 651 -18.58 -9.41 -0.04
N ALA A 652 -19.86 -9.64 0.26
CA ALA A 652 -20.32 -10.04 1.58
C ALA A 652 -19.78 -11.42 1.98
N GLN A 653 -19.76 -12.37 1.04
CA GLN A 653 -19.23 -13.70 1.26
C GLN A 653 -17.70 -13.67 1.47
N LEU A 654 -16.97 -12.85 0.71
CA LEU A 654 -15.54 -12.60 0.90
C LEU A 654 -15.26 -11.96 2.27
N ARG A 655 -16.07 -11.00 2.71
CA ARG A 655 -15.95 -10.40 4.06
C ARG A 655 -16.18 -11.43 5.16
N ALA A 656 -17.24 -12.22 5.06
CA ALA A 656 -17.51 -13.28 6.03
C ALA A 656 -16.36 -14.31 6.08
N THR A 657 -15.79 -14.67 4.92
CA THR A 657 -14.64 -15.57 4.86
C THR A 657 -13.38 -14.93 5.44
N ALA A 658 -13.15 -13.63 5.19
CA ALA A 658 -12.02 -12.89 5.75
C ALA A 658 -12.11 -12.78 7.28
N ASP A 659 -13.31 -12.52 7.82
CA ASP A 659 -13.56 -12.50 9.26
C ASP A 659 -13.33 -13.88 9.88
N GLN A 660 -13.81 -14.95 9.22
CA GLN A 660 -13.50 -16.33 9.63
C GLN A 660 -12.00 -16.63 9.60
N LEU A 661 -11.28 -16.15 8.58
CA LEU A 661 -9.84 -16.32 8.47
C LEU A 661 -9.11 -15.55 9.58
N GLU A 662 -9.57 -14.35 9.94
CA GLU A 662 -9.01 -13.58 11.05
C GLU A 662 -9.22 -14.29 12.39
N ILE A 663 -10.43 -14.83 12.63
CA ILE A 663 -10.73 -15.62 13.82
C ILE A 663 -9.83 -16.86 13.89
N ALA A 664 -9.71 -17.60 12.79
CA ALA A 664 -8.85 -18.78 12.70
C ALA A 664 -7.36 -18.41 12.93
N ASN A 665 -6.88 -17.30 12.37
CA ASN A 665 -5.50 -16.84 12.58
C ASN A 665 -5.27 -16.44 14.04
N ARG A 666 -6.25 -15.78 14.68
CA ARG A 666 -6.18 -15.43 16.10
C ARG A 666 -6.14 -16.69 16.98
N GLN A 667 -6.92 -17.71 16.65
CA GLN A 667 -6.86 -19.02 17.32
C GLN A 667 -5.50 -19.69 17.12
N LEU A 668 -4.99 -19.70 15.89
CA LEU A 668 -3.67 -20.27 15.56
C LEU A 668 -2.56 -19.59 16.37
N ARG A 669 -2.56 -18.25 16.44
CA ARG A 669 -1.60 -17.50 17.25
C ARG A 669 -1.69 -17.81 18.74
N LYS A 670 -2.90 -18.02 19.25
CA LYS A 670 -3.09 -18.42 20.66
C LYS A 670 -2.47 -19.79 20.94
N VAL A 671 -2.66 -20.74 20.03
CA VAL A 671 -2.02 -22.07 20.12
C VAL A 671 -0.49 -21.97 20.00
N ASP A 672 0.01 -21.13 19.09
CA ASP A 672 1.45 -20.93 18.90
C ASP A 672 2.11 -20.33 20.15
N LEU A 673 1.47 -19.34 20.79
CA LEU A 673 1.93 -18.79 22.07
C LEU A 673 1.94 -19.84 23.20
N GLN A 674 0.89 -20.66 23.29
CA GLN A 674 0.83 -21.75 24.29
C GLN A 674 1.93 -22.80 24.08
N LYS A 675 2.26 -23.08 22.81
CA LYS A 675 3.36 -23.97 22.45
C LYS A 675 4.71 -23.39 22.85
N ASP A 676 4.95 -22.10 22.60
CA ASP A 676 6.19 -21.43 22.98
C ASP A 676 6.37 -21.39 24.51
N GLU A 677 5.30 -21.13 25.26
CA GLU A 677 5.30 -21.16 26.73
C GLU A 677 5.62 -22.56 27.26
N PHE A 678 5.00 -23.60 26.69
CA PHE A 678 5.27 -25.00 27.03
C PHE A 678 6.74 -25.38 26.80
N LEU A 679 7.30 -25.05 25.63
CA LEU A 679 8.69 -25.36 25.30
C LEU A 679 9.68 -24.63 26.23
N SER A 680 9.36 -23.40 26.62
CA SER A 680 10.16 -22.63 27.57
C SER A 680 10.19 -23.29 28.96
N GLN A 681 9.03 -23.72 29.47
CA GLN A 681 8.91 -24.39 30.77
C GLN A 681 9.66 -25.73 30.80
N VAL A 682 9.47 -26.58 29.78
CA VAL A 682 10.21 -27.84 29.64
C VAL A 682 11.72 -27.62 29.65
N SER A 683 12.19 -26.60 28.93
CA SER A 683 13.62 -26.27 28.88
C SER A 683 14.18 -25.88 30.24
N HIS A 684 13.41 -25.14 31.05
CA HIS A 684 13.80 -24.75 32.41
C HIS A 684 13.85 -25.94 33.38
N GLU A 685 12.84 -26.80 33.33
CA GLU A 685 12.74 -27.99 34.18
C GLU A 685 13.80 -29.04 33.87
N VAL A 686 14.23 -29.16 32.61
CA VAL A 686 15.36 -30.03 32.22
C VAL A 686 16.71 -29.43 32.61
N ARG A 687 16.89 -28.10 32.46
CA ARG A 687 18.18 -27.45 32.72
C ARG A 687 18.61 -27.53 34.19
N THR A 688 17.66 -27.47 35.12
CA THR A 688 17.92 -27.47 36.56
C THR A 688 18.63 -28.74 37.05
N PRO A 689 18.09 -29.97 36.87
CA PRO A 689 18.78 -31.20 37.27
C PRO A 689 20.08 -31.41 36.50
N MET A 690 20.13 -31.07 35.20
CA MET A 690 21.37 -31.16 34.42
C MET A 690 22.49 -30.27 34.98
N THR A 691 22.16 -29.07 35.44
CA THR A 691 23.14 -28.15 36.03
C THR A 691 23.68 -28.70 37.34
N ALA A 692 22.82 -29.28 38.18
CA ALA A 692 23.23 -29.92 39.43
C ALA A 692 24.11 -31.16 39.18
N ILE A 693 23.71 -32.06 38.28
CA ILE A 693 24.50 -33.23 37.88
C ILE A 693 25.89 -32.80 37.43
N ARG A 694 25.97 -31.80 36.56
CA ARG A 694 27.25 -31.29 36.04
C ARG A 694 28.10 -30.70 37.16
N ALA A 695 27.54 -29.82 38.01
CA ALA A 695 28.27 -29.17 39.08
C ALA A 695 28.85 -30.16 40.10
N PHE A 696 28.05 -31.12 40.57
CA PHE A 696 28.53 -32.14 41.52
C PHE A 696 29.52 -33.11 40.88
N SER A 697 29.34 -33.45 39.60
CA SER A 697 30.31 -34.27 38.86
C SER A 697 31.65 -33.53 38.71
N GLU A 698 31.62 -32.23 38.44
CA GLU A 698 32.82 -31.39 38.30
C GLU A 698 33.58 -31.24 39.62
N ILE A 699 32.87 -31.09 40.75
CA ILE A 699 33.48 -31.09 42.10
C ILE A 699 34.15 -32.44 42.39
N LEU A 700 33.47 -33.55 42.10
CA LEU A 700 34.03 -34.90 42.28
C LEU A 700 35.29 -35.15 41.42
N LEU A 701 35.40 -34.51 40.25
CA LEU A 701 36.55 -34.63 39.35
C LEU A 701 37.71 -33.70 39.71
N SER A 702 37.44 -32.52 40.27
CA SER A 702 38.43 -31.46 40.48
C SER A 702 39.03 -31.46 41.89
N GLU A 703 38.26 -31.82 42.92
CA GLU A 703 38.65 -31.67 44.32
C GLU A 703 39.31 -32.96 44.85
N LYS A 704 40.64 -32.92 45.09
CA LYS A 704 41.42 -34.10 45.50
C LYS A 704 41.26 -34.49 46.98
N ALA A 705 40.71 -33.61 47.81
CA ALA A 705 40.60 -33.78 49.26
C ALA A 705 39.14 -33.67 49.76
N LEU A 706 38.26 -34.48 49.17
CA LEU A 706 36.88 -34.63 49.65
C LEU A 706 36.82 -35.67 50.77
N THR A 707 36.13 -35.33 51.85
CA THR A 707 35.73 -36.30 52.89
C THR A 707 34.80 -37.36 52.29
N ASP A 708 34.86 -38.59 52.79
CA ASP A 708 34.03 -39.70 52.28
C ASP A 708 32.52 -39.39 52.34
N ASP A 709 32.07 -38.72 53.40
CA ASP A 709 30.67 -38.24 53.57
C ASP A 709 30.24 -37.26 52.46
N ALA A 710 31.13 -36.33 52.07
CA ALA A 710 30.85 -35.37 51.00
C ALA A 710 30.79 -36.05 49.63
N ARG A 711 31.66 -37.05 49.40
CA ARG A 711 31.66 -37.85 48.17
C ARG A 711 30.38 -38.65 48.02
N GLU A 712 29.95 -39.34 49.07
CA GLU A 712 28.70 -40.10 49.09
C GLU A 712 27.49 -39.19 48.86
N LYS A 713 27.47 -38.02 49.50
CA LYS A 713 26.42 -37.01 49.29
C LYS A 713 26.35 -36.50 47.85
N PHE A 714 27.48 -36.23 47.21
CA PHE A 714 27.50 -35.75 45.81
C PHE A 714 27.08 -36.83 44.82
N VAL A 715 27.56 -38.06 44.98
CA VAL A 715 27.15 -39.21 44.15
C VAL A 715 25.65 -39.48 44.34
N GLY A 716 25.16 -39.47 45.58
CA GLY A 716 23.73 -39.61 45.88
C GLY A 716 22.89 -38.49 45.24
N THR A 717 23.39 -37.26 45.23
CA THR A 717 22.70 -36.13 44.58
C THR A 717 22.68 -36.30 43.05
N ILE A 718 23.79 -36.69 42.41
CA ILE A 718 23.82 -36.99 40.97
C ILE A 718 22.82 -38.09 40.61
N HIS A 719 22.80 -39.18 41.39
CA HIS A 719 21.86 -40.29 41.16
C HIS A 719 20.41 -39.83 41.30
N LYS A 720 20.08 -39.06 42.34
CA LYS A 720 18.74 -38.52 42.57
C LYS A 720 18.29 -37.61 41.42
N GLU A 721 19.13 -36.68 40.98
CA GLU A 721 18.81 -35.76 39.89
C GLU A 721 18.73 -36.47 38.52
N SER A 722 19.50 -37.55 38.32
CA SER A 722 19.40 -38.39 37.10
C SER A 722 18.06 -39.11 37.04
N LEU A 723 17.61 -39.72 38.15
CA LEU A 723 16.29 -40.36 38.23
C LEU A 723 15.16 -39.34 38.01
N ARG A 724 15.32 -38.13 38.57
CA ARG A 724 14.36 -37.05 38.39
C ARG A 724 14.23 -36.61 36.93
N LEU A 725 15.36 -36.51 36.22
CA LEU A 725 15.36 -36.16 34.79
C LEU A 725 14.68 -37.23 33.93
N THR A 726 14.91 -38.52 34.23
CA THR A 726 14.22 -39.63 33.55
C THR A 726 12.72 -39.56 33.78
N SER A 727 12.26 -39.39 35.03
CA SER A 727 10.83 -39.22 35.34
C SER A 727 10.19 -38.06 34.57
N LEU A 728 10.87 -36.90 34.51
CA LEU A 728 10.38 -35.73 33.77
C LEU A 728 10.23 -36.02 32.27
N LEU A 729 11.19 -36.73 31.68
CA LEU A 729 11.12 -37.12 30.26
C LEU A 729 9.97 -38.08 29.99
N ASP A 730 9.80 -39.09 30.85
CA ASP A 730 8.72 -40.08 30.73
C ASP A 730 7.34 -39.39 30.87
N GLU A 731 7.18 -38.48 31.82
CA GLU A 731 5.96 -37.68 32.01
C GLU A 731 5.63 -36.80 30.78
N ILE A 732 6.64 -36.22 30.12
CA ILE A 732 6.44 -35.44 28.89
C ILE A 732 6.06 -36.34 27.71
N LEU A 733 6.67 -37.51 27.59
CA LEU A 733 6.37 -38.48 26.55
C LEU A 733 4.95 -39.03 26.69
N ASP A 734 4.55 -39.40 27.91
CA ASP A 734 3.20 -39.84 28.24
C ASP A 734 2.16 -38.76 27.88
N LEU A 735 2.39 -37.52 28.31
CA LEU A 735 1.48 -36.42 27.97
C LEU A 735 1.37 -36.21 26.45
N SER A 736 2.50 -36.27 25.73
CA SER A 736 2.51 -36.06 24.28
C SER A 736 1.87 -37.22 23.50
N ALA A 737 1.93 -38.44 24.04
CA ALA A 737 1.26 -39.61 23.49
C ALA A 737 -0.27 -39.51 23.71
N LEU A 738 -0.69 -39.10 24.91
CA LEU A 738 -2.09 -38.84 25.26
C LEU A 738 -2.71 -37.70 24.44
N GLU A 739 -1.97 -36.63 24.09
CA GLU A 739 -2.52 -35.56 23.25
C GLU A 739 -2.67 -35.94 21.77
N ARG A 740 -1.83 -36.85 21.27
CA ARG A 740 -1.82 -37.23 19.85
C ARG A 740 -2.74 -38.39 19.49
N GLY A 741 -3.37 -39.03 20.47
CA GLY A 741 -4.09 -40.28 20.23
C GLY A 741 -3.12 -41.46 20.21
N GLU A 742 -2.79 -42.03 21.37
CA GLU A 742 -2.08 -43.31 21.45
C GLU A 742 -2.80 -44.36 20.58
N ARG A 743 -2.05 -45.01 19.67
CA ARG A 743 -2.58 -46.05 18.76
C ARG A 743 -2.88 -47.39 19.46
N THR A 744 -2.53 -47.55 20.72
CA THR A 744 -2.62 -48.79 21.51
C THR A 744 -3.56 -48.69 22.71
N TRP A 745 -4.34 -47.61 22.83
CA TRP A 745 -5.29 -47.43 23.91
C TRP A 745 -6.58 -48.23 23.66
N GLU A 746 -6.89 -49.20 24.52
CA GLU A 746 -8.14 -49.98 24.45
C GLU A 746 -8.77 -50.04 25.85
N ASN A 747 -10.00 -49.53 25.99
CA ASN A 747 -10.75 -49.66 27.23
C ASN A 747 -11.40 -51.05 27.23
N ILE A 748 -10.99 -51.90 28.15
CA ILE A 748 -11.51 -53.26 28.32
C ILE A 748 -12.33 -53.36 29.62
N PRO A 749 -13.25 -54.33 29.72
CA PRO A 749 -13.93 -54.62 30.98
C PRO A 749 -12.91 -54.91 32.09
N THR A 750 -12.80 -53.99 33.04
CA THR A 750 -11.78 -54.00 34.10
C THR A 750 -12.45 -53.84 35.45
N ASP A 751 -12.00 -54.62 36.43
CA ASP A 751 -12.34 -54.43 37.84
C ASP A 751 -11.51 -53.26 38.40
N PRO A 752 -12.12 -52.12 38.73
CA PRO A 752 -11.40 -50.96 39.24
C PRO A 752 -10.89 -51.15 40.68
N GLU A 753 -11.47 -52.09 41.43
CA GLU A 753 -11.04 -52.42 42.79
C GLU A 753 -9.70 -53.15 42.77
N ALA A 754 -9.47 -54.00 41.76
CA ALA A 754 -8.18 -54.62 41.53
C ALA A 754 -7.07 -53.59 41.21
N ALA A 755 -7.40 -52.56 40.42
CA ALA A 755 -6.48 -51.45 40.15
C ALA A 755 -6.19 -50.62 41.41
N LEU A 756 -7.20 -50.42 42.27
CA LEU A 756 -7.02 -49.75 43.56
C LEU A 756 -6.15 -50.57 44.52
N ASP A 757 -6.32 -51.90 44.56
CA ASP A 757 -5.49 -52.78 45.39
C ASP A 757 -4.03 -52.79 44.94
N GLN A 758 -3.80 -52.78 43.62
CA GLN A 758 -2.46 -52.62 43.07
C GLN A 758 -1.84 -51.27 43.49
N ALA A 759 -2.59 -50.19 43.40
CA ALA A 759 -2.13 -48.86 43.81
C ALA A 759 -1.80 -48.80 45.31
N LEU A 760 -2.65 -49.38 46.16
CA LEU A 760 -2.43 -49.52 47.60
C LEU A 760 -1.15 -50.32 47.89
N HIS A 761 -0.95 -51.45 47.21
CA HIS A 761 0.24 -52.28 47.37
C HIS A 761 1.53 -51.54 46.98
N VAL A 762 1.51 -50.76 45.91
CA VAL A 762 2.65 -49.93 45.48
C VAL A 762 2.93 -48.81 46.49
N CYS A 763 1.89 -48.20 47.06
CA CYS A 763 2.03 -47.08 47.99
C CYS A 763 2.31 -47.49 49.46
N ASP A 764 2.17 -48.77 49.84
CA ASP A 764 2.37 -49.26 51.21
C ASP A 764 3.79 -48.96 51.74
N ALA A 765 4.83 -49.19 50.92
CA ALA A 765 6.21 -48.88 51.31
C ALA A 765 6.41 -47.38 51.55
N LEU A 766 5.81 -46.53 50.72
CA LEU A 766 5.88 -45.06 50.84
C LEU A 766 5.12 -44.57 52.07
N ALA A 767 3.95 -45.15 52.37
CA ALA A 767 3.17 -44.82 53.55
C ALA A 767 3.93 -45.16 54.84
N ARG A 768 4.55 -46.35 54.92
CA ARG A 768 5.39 -46.74 56.07
C ARG A 768 6.60 -45.83 56.25
N GLN A 769 7.24 -45.43 55.15
CA GLN A 769 8.40 -44.53 55.19
C GLN A 769 8.03 -43.14 55.74
N ASN A 770 6.85 -42.63 55.40
CA ASN A 770 6.36 -41.32 55.85
C ASN A 770 5.50 -41.38 57.12
N GLY A 771 5.34 -42.56 57.73
CA GLY A 771 4.53 -42.74 58.95
C GLY A 771 3.03 -42.49 58.74
N THR A 772 2.53 -42.64 57.50
CA THR A 772 1.14 -42.38 57.12
C THR A 772 0.26 -43.61 57.30
N GLU A 773 -0.86 -43.48 58.01
CA GLU A 773 -1.87 -44.52 58.14
C GLU A 773 -2.84 -44.48 56.95
N ILE A 774 -2.91 -45.55 56.16
CA ILE A 774 -3.90 -45.68 55.09
C ILE A 774 -5.15 -46.36 55.66
N ARG A 775 -6.29 -45.67 55.63
CA ARG A 775 -7.59 -46.19 56.06
C ARG A 775 -8.49 -46.43 54.87
N THR A 776 -8.80 -47.69 54.62
CA THR A 776 -9.78 -48.10 53.61
C THR A 776 -11.14 -48.26 54.28
N SER A 777 -12.16 -47.54 53.82
CA SER A 777 -13.50 -47.60 54.40
C SER A 777 -14.47 -48.42 53.53
N SER A 778 -15.47 -47.79 52.91
CA SER A 778 -16.41 -48.46 52.00
C SER A 778 -15.68 -48.87 50.73
N ARG A 779 -15.87 -50.13 50.32
CA ARG A 779 -15.38 -50.67 49.06
C ARG A 779 -16.57 -51.24 48.30
N VAL A 780 -16.63 -50.98 47.00
CA VAL A 780 -17.59 -51.64 46.12
C VAL A 780 -17.07 -53.04 45.77
N SER A 781 -17.95 -53.99 45.53
CA SER A 781 -17.60 -55.34 45.06
C SER A 781 -18.38 -55.68 43.80
N ASP A 782 -17.85 -56.58 42.97
CA ASP A 782 -18.49 -57.11 41.76
C ASP A 782 -18.89 -56.06 40.71
N ILE A 783 -17.97 -55.15 40.39
CA ILE A 783 -18.16 -54.13 39.35
C ILE A 783 -17.14 -54.27 38.22
N SER A 784 -17.57 -53.98 37.00
CA SER A 784 -16.72 -53.93 35.82
C SER A 784 -17.00 -52.63 35.09
N LEU A 785 -15.94 -51.86 34.82
CA LEU A 785 -16.03 -50.63 34.04
C LEU A 785 -15.13 -50.70 32.79
N SER A 786 -15.40 -49.85 31.81
CA SER A 786 -14.61 -49.76 30.60
C SER A 786 -13.41 -48.84 30.81
N ALA A 787 -12.25 -49.44 31.12
CA ALA A 787 -11.02 -48.70 31.36
C ALA A 787 -9.81 -49.48 30.85
N GLU A 788 -8.70 -48.77 30.72
CA GLU A 788 -7.36 -49.37 30.60
C GLU A 788 -6.82 -49.58 32.04
N PRO A 789 -6.57 -50.84 32.46
CA PRO A 789 -6.25 -51.18 33.85
C PRO A 789 -4.96 -50.54 34.38
N ASP A 790 -3.90 -50.52 33.59
CA ASP A 790 -2.58 -50.03 34.02
C ASP A 790 -2.61 -48.49 34.18
N ARG A 791 -3.29 -47.78 33.29
CA ARG A 791 -3.48 -46.33 33.32
C ARG A 791 -4.41 -45.92 34.46
N LEU A 792 -5.44 -46.72 34.78
CA LEU A 792 -6.28 -46.48 35.95
C LEU A 792 -5.47 -46.65 37.25
N SER A 793 -4.68 -47.71 37.34
CA SER A 793 -3.74 -47.95 38.45
C SER A 793 -2.74 -46.78 38.58
N GLN A 794 -2.20 -46.29 37.46
CA GLN A 794 -1.30 -45.12 37.42
C GLN A 794 -1.96 -43.86 38.01
N VAL A 795 -3.23 -43.57 37.69
CA VAL A 795 -3.98 -42.45 38.28
C VAL A 795 -4.08 -42.61 39.80
N LEU A 796 -4.47 -43.79 40.27
CA LEU A 796 -4.68 -44.06 41.68
C LEU A 796 -3.36 -43.98 42.47
N ILE A 797 -2.26 -44.52 41.93
CA ILE A 797 -0.91 -44.39 42.49
C ILE A 797 -0.52 -42.91 42.60
N ASN A 798 -0.79 -42.11 41.56
CA ASN A 798 -0.48 -40.69 41.59
C ASN A 798 -1.28 -39.95 42.67
N LEU A 799 -2.59 -40.17 42.77
CA LEU A 799 -3.44 -39.54 43.78
C LEU A 799 -3.05 -39.96 45.21
N ILE A 800 -2.86 -41.25 45.46
CA ILE A 800 -2.50 -41.79 46.79
C ILE A 800 -1.09 -41.32 47.18
N SER A 801 -0.12 -41.37 46.26
CA SER A 801 1.23 -40.91 46.57
C SER A 801 1.29 -39.40 46.81
N ASN A 802 0.45 -38.58 46.16
CA ASN A 802 0.34 -37.16 46.46
C ASN A 802 -0.29 -36.93 47.83
N ALA A 803 -1.35 -37.66 48.17
CA ALA A 803 -1.98 -37.61 49.50
C ALA A 803 -1.01 -38.02 50.63
N ILE A 804 -0.04 -38.91 50.35
CA ILE A 804 1.01 -39.28 51.32
C ILE A 804 2.11 -38.20 51.38
N LYS A 805 2.62 -37.74 50.23
CA LYS A 805 3.80 -36.84 50.14
C LYS A 805 3.52 -35.43 50.67
N TYR A 806 2.31 -34.92 50.49
CA TYR A 806 1.94 -33.53 50.81
C TYR A 806 1.11 -33.41 52.10
N ASN A 807 0.97 -34.49 52.87
CA ASN A 807 0.29 -34.47 54.15
C ASN A 807 1.25 -34.00 55.25
N ASP A 808 0.93 -32.86 55.85
CA ASP A 808 1.71 -32.18 56.89
C ASP A 808 1.11 -32.34 58.31
N ALA A 809 0.11 -33.21 58.48
CA ALA A 809 -0.48 -33.50 59.77
C ALA A 809 0.51 -34.21 60.71
N LYS A 810 0.38 -33.99 62.02
CA LYS A 810 1.20 -34.66 63.06
C LYS A 810 1.02 -36.18 63.05
N GLU A 811 -0.18 -36.63 62.74
CA GLU A 811 -0.55 -38.04 62.55
C GLU A 811 -1.19 -38.14 61.16
N PRO A 812 -0.40 -38.38 60.10
CA PRO A 812 -0.89 -38.34 58.73
C PRO A 812 -1.77 -39.56 58.45
N VAL A 813 -3.00 -39.31 58.02
CA VAL A 813 -3.99 -40.32 57.65
C VAL A 813 -4.46 -40.06 56.22
N VAL A 814 -4.49 -41.11 55.40
CA VAL A 814 -5.08 -41.09 54.05
C VAL A 814 -6.28 -42.03 54.03
N SER A 815 -7.46 -41.46 53.88
CA SER A 815 -8.72 -42.21 53.76
C SER A 815 -9.07 -42.46 52.30
N ILE A 816 -9.38 -43.71 51.98
CA ILE A 816 -9.77 -44.13 50.64
C ILE A 816 -11.10 -44.86 50.71
N SER A 817 -12.05 -44.43 49.88
CA SER A 817 -13.38 -45.03 49.80
C SER A 817 -13.83 -45.11 48.36
N SER A 818 -14.52 -46.20 48.01
CA SER A 818 -15.27 -46.30 46.77
C SER A 818 -16.77 -46.49 47.04
N ARG A 819 -17.61 -45.94 46.15
CA ARG A 819 -19.07 -46.10 46.17
C ARG A 819 -19.66 -46.05 44.76
N LEU A 820 -20.90 -46.52 44.63
CA LEU A 820 -21.73 -46.33 43.44
C LEU A 820 -22.74 -45.20 43.68
N GLU A 821 -22.81 -44.25 42.77
CA GLU A 821 -23.71 -43.09 42.84
C GLU A 821 -24.16 -42.72 41.42
N ASP A 822 -25.47 -42.64 41.18
CA ASP A 822 -26.07 -42.22 39.89
C ASP A 822 -25.45 -42.86 38.64
N ASP A 823 -25.29 -44.19 38.63
CA ASP A 823 -24.70 -44.96 37.51
C ASP A 823 -23.21 -44.67 37.24
N HIS A 824 -22.51 -44.16 38.26
CA HIS A 824 -21.08 -43.94 38.23
C HIS A 824 -20.40 -44.68 39.37
N TYR A 825 -19.19 -45.14 39.09
CA TYR A 825 -18.22 -45.59 40.08
C TYR A 825 -17.40 -44.39 40.56
N LEU A 826 -17.41 -44.14 41.87
CA LEU A 826 -16.69 -43.06 42.51
C LEU A 826 -15.61 -43.62 43.42
N ILE A 827 -14.36 -43.17 43.23
CA ILE A 827 -13.27 -43.34 44.19
C ILE A 827 -12.92 -41.97 44.77
N GLU A 828 -12.84 -41.90 46.09
CA GLU A 828 -12.35 -40.73 46.82
C GLU A 828 -11.04 -41.08 47.54
N VAL A 829 -10.04 -40.22 47.34
CA VAL A 829 -8.77 -40.23 48.08
C VAL A 829 -8.70 -38.92 48.84
N ALA A 830 -8.74 -38.99 50.17
CA ALA A 830 -8.70 -37.82 51.05
C ALA A 830 -7.58 -37.94 52.09
N ASP A 831 -6.84 -36.86 52.29
CA ASP A 831 -5.86 -36.71 53.38
C ASP A 831 -6.42 -35.82 54.51
N ASN A 832 -5.72 -35.80 55.65
CA ASN A 832 -6.03 -34.94 56.80
C ASN A 832 -5.03 -33.78 57.00
N GLY A 833 -4.33 -33.36 55.95
CA GLY A 833 -3.35 -32.27 56.00
C GLY A 833 -4.00 -30.88 55.99
N THR A 834 -3.21 -29.83 55.74
CA THR A 834 -3.74 -28.44 55.65
C THR A 834 -4.63 -28.19 54.42
N GLY A 835 -4.69 -29.13 53.47
CA GLY A 835 -5.44 -29.02 52.23
C GLY A 835 -4.84 -28.00 51.24
N ILE A 836 -5.55 -27.80 50.12
CA ILE A 836 -5.11 -26.93 49.02
C ILE A 836 -5.74 -25.53 49.17
N PRO A 837 -4.93 -24.45 49.23
CA PRO A 837 -5.43 -23.08 49.33
C PRO A 837 -6.40 -22.71 48.20
N GLU A 838 -7.43 -21.92 48.51
CA GLU A 838 -8.50 -21.57 47.56
C GLU A 838 -7.98 -20.91 46.26
N GLU A 839 -6.92 -20.11 46.37
CA GLU A 839 -6.23 -19.46 45.23
C GLU A 839 -5.57 -20.47 44.27
N GLU A 840 -5.18 -21.65 44.76
CA GLU A 840 -4.43 -22.65 44.00
C GLU A 840 -5.34 -23.71 43.37
N ARG A 841 -6.53 -23.95 43.95
CA ARG A 841 -7.49 -24.98 43.48
C ARG A 841 -7.80 -24.95 41.98
N PRO A 842 -7.97 -23.79 41.31
CA PRO A 842 -8.25 -23.77 39.87
C PRO A 842 -7.06 -24.23 39.02
N ARG A 843 -5.85 -24.16 39.57
CA ARG A 843 -4.58 -24.32 38.83
C ARG A 843 -3.90 -25.66 39.09
N ILE A 844 -4.35 -26.47 40.06
CA ILE A 844 -3.71 -27.77 40.39
C ILE A 844 -3.70 -28.80 39.26
N PHE A 845 -4.58 -28.63 38.26
CA PHE A 845 -4.63 -29.44 37.05
C PHE A 845 -3.98 -28.76 35.84
N ASP A 846 -3.39 -27.57 36.02
CA ASP A 846 -2.60 -26.90 34.98
C ASP A 846 -1.24 -27.57 34.86
N LYS A 847 -0.73 -27.66 33.62
CA LYS A 847 0.58 -28.25 33.33
C LYS A 847 1.69 -27.44 34.00
N PHE A 848 2.64 -28.14 34.62
CA PHE A 848 3.81 -27.56 35.30
C PHE A 848 3.48 -26.64 36.48
N TYR A 849 2.20 -26.59 36.92
CA TYR A 849 1.85 -25.84 38.10
C TYR A 849 2.30 -26.58 39.35
N ARG A 850 2.95 -25.84 40.26
CA ARG A 850 3.37 -26.32 41.58
C ARG A 850 2.76 -25.39 42.63
N GLY A 851 2.06 -25.96 43.60
CA GLY A 851 1.55 -25.21 44.74
C GLY A 851 2.66 -24.80 45.72
N ARG A 852 2.39 -23.87 46.65
CA ARG A 852 3.39 -23.34 47.60
C ARG A 852 4.10 -24.42 48.43
N LEU A 853 3.39 -25.50 48.78
CA LEU A 853 3.95 -26.66 49.52
C LEU A 853 4.89 -27.54 48.66
N GLY A 854 4.80 -27.44 47.33
CA GLY A 854 5.59 -28.23 46.37
C GLY A 854 6.91 -27.58 45.92
N GLU A 855 7.09 -26.27 46.12
CA GLU A 855 8.30 -25.55 45.68
C GLU A 855 9.54 -25.82 46.56
N THR A 856 9.36 -26.18 47.83
CA THR A 856 10.44 -26.27 48.83
C THR A 856 10.59 -27.65 49.49
N GLY A 857 9.72 -28.61 49.16
CA GLY A 857 9.69 -29.95 49.76
C GLY A 857 10.65 -30.97 49.12
N PRO A 858 11.07 -32.03 49.86
CA PRO A 858 11.99 -33.07 49.37
C PRO A 858 11.42 -33.97 48.26
N PHE A 859 10.12 -33.85 47.95
CA PHE A 859 9.35 -34.66 47.00
C PHE A 859 8.87 -33.90 45.74
N ALA A 860 9.53 -32.79 45.37
CA ALA A 860 9.13 -31.93 44.26
C ALA A 860 9.10 -32.64 42.87
N GLY A 861 7.89 -32.95 42.38
CA GLY A 861 7.64 -33.51 41.04
C GLY A 861 7.55 -32.46 39.92
N ALA A 862 7.44 -32.88 38.66
CA ALA A 862 7.40 -31.99 37.49
C ALA A 862 6.15 -31.09 37.38
N GLY A 863 5.11 -31.35 38.19
CA GLY A 863 3.81 -30.69 38.05
C GLY A 863 2.99 -31.22 36.85
N LEU A 864 3.30 -32.42 36.36
CA LEU A 864 2.60 -33.06 35.24
C LEU A 864 1.67 -34.21 35.67
N GLY A 865 1.87 -34.78 36.86
CA GLY A 865 1.08 -35.93 37.33
C GLY A 865 -0.44 -35.71 37.35
N LEU A 866 -0.93 -34.66 38.02
CA LEU A 866 -2.37 -34.36 38.07
C LEU A 866 -2.99 -34.02 36.69
N PRO A 867 -2.35 -33.20 35.83
CA PRO A 867 -2.78 -33.02 34.45
C PRO A 867 -2.88 -34.33 33.65
N ILE A 868 -1.87 -35.21 33.75
CA ILE A 868 -1.87 -36.53 33.10
C ILE A 868 -3.01 -37.39 33.63
N SER A 869 -3.22 -37.42 34.96
CA SER A 869 -4.31 -38.17 35.56
C SER A 869 -5.68 -37.70 35.09
N ARG A 870 -5.87 -36.38 34.92
CA ARG A 870 -7.13 -35.82 34.39
C ARG A 870 -7.37 -36.25 32.94
N GLU A 871 -6.33 -36.26 32.11
CA GLU A 871 -6.42 -36.68 30.71
C GLU A 871 -6.73 -38.18 30.57
N ILE A 872 -6.09 -39.02 31.39
CA ILE A 872 -6.35 -40.47 31.46
C ILE A 872 -7.82 -40.74 31.81
N ILE A 873 -8.32 -40.12 32.88
CA ILE A 873 -9.71 -40.30 33.33
C ILE A 873 -10.70 -39.77 32.28
N ALA A 874 -10.40 -38.65 31.62
CA ALA A 874 -11.24 -38.11 30.55
C ALA A 874 -11.36 -39.08 29.35
N ARG A 875 -10.30 -39.82 29.00
CA ARG A 875 -10.33 -40.87 27.96
C ARG A 875 -11.12 -42.12 28.34
N MET A 876 -11.31 -42.35 29.63
CA MET A 876 -12.22 -43.38 30.15
C MET A 876 -13.66 -42.84 30.30
N ASN A 877 -13.98 -41.69 29.69
CA ASN A 877 -15.25 -40.96 29.81
C ASN A 877 -15.60 -40.53 31.25
N GLY A 878 -14.59 -40.46 32.13
CA GLY A 878 -14.75 -40.05 33.51
C GLY A 878 -14.40 -38.58 33.77
N ARG A 879 -14.44 -38.21 35.06
CA ARG A 879 -14.01 -36.90 35.57
C ARG A 879 -13.14 -37.06 36.81
N LEU A 880 -12.08 -36.26 36.89
CA LEU A 880 -11.24 -36.12 38.08
C LEU A 880 -11.42 -34.71 38.64
N GLU A 881 -11.88 -34.62 39.89
CA GLU A 881 -12.24 -33.34 40.52
C GLU A 881 -11.65 -33.24 41.93
N LEU A 882 -11.45 -32.01 42.41
CA LEU A 882 -11.15 -31.73 43.81
C LEU A 882 -12.47 -31.41 44.52
N ALA A 883 -12.92 -32.29 45.41
CA ALA A 883 -14.15 -32.09 46.16
C ALA A 883 -13.92 -31.06 47.29
N VAL A 884 -14.82 -30.08 47.38
CA VAL A 884 -14.82 -29.09 48.47
C VAL A 884 -15.64 -29.65 49.63
N GLY A 885 -15.00 -29.91 50.77
CA GLY A 885 -15.66 -30.38 52.00
C GLY A 885 -15.32 -29.49 53.20
N GLU A 886 -16.10 -29.62 54.28
CA GLU A 886 -15.88 -28.92 55.57
C GLU A 886 -14.73 -29.52 56.40
N GLU A 887 -14.20 -30.68 56.00
CA GLU A 887 -13.11 -31.39 56.69
C GLU A 887 -11.72 -30.86 56.28
N GLN A 888 -10.76 -30.93 57.20
CA GLN A 888 -9.37 -30.53 56.95
C GLN A 888 -8.68 -31.52 55.98
N GLY A 889 -8.02 -31.01 54.93
CA GLY A 889 -7.25 -31.82 53.97
C GLY A 889 -7.61 -31.58 52.49
N ALA A 890 -6.99 -32.33 51.58
CA ALA A 890 -7.39 -32.37 50.17
C ALA A 890 -8.17 -33.65 49.86
N ARG A 891 -9.21 -33.54 49.01
CA ARG A 891 -10.06 -34.68 48.60
C ARG A 891 -10.16 -34.75 47.09
N PHE A 892 -9.52 -35.74 46.48
CA PHE A 892 -9.64 -36.01 45.06
C PHE A 892 -10.70 -37.07 44.81
N ARG A 893 -11.58 -36.80 43.83
CA ARG A 893 -12.68 -37.69 43.44
C ARG A 893 -12.50 -38.09 41.97
N VAL A 894 -12.38 -39.38 41.73
CA VAL A 894 -12.43 -40.01 40.40
C VAL A 894 -13.85 -40.50 40.18
N ILE A 895 -14.47 -40.10 39.08
CA ILE A 895 -15.83 -40.46 38.69
C ILE A 895 -15.75 -41.16 37.33
N LEU A 896 -16.14 -42.42 37.26
CA LEU A 896 -16.15 -43.21 36.02
C LEU A 896 -17.57 -43.73 35.76
N PRO A 897 -18.10 -43.63 34.53
CA PRO A 897 -19.43 -44.17 34.22
C PRO A 897 -19.42 -45.70 34.32
N LEU A 898 -20.50 -46.26 34.86
CA LEU A 898 -20.83 -47.67 34.64
C LEU A 898 -21.32 -47.81 33.19
N ASN A 899 -20.97 -48.91 32.55
CA ASN A 899 -21.33 -49.19 31.16
C ASN A 899 -22.71 -49.82 31.04
#